data_AF-A0A1E5NIN4-F1
#
_entry.id   AF-A0A1E5NIN4-F1
#
_cell.length_a   1.000
_cell.length_b   1.000
_cell.length_c   1.000
_cell.angle_alpha   90.00
_cell.angle_beta   90.00
_cell.angle_gamma   90.00
#
_symmetry.space_group_name_H-M   'P 1'
#
loop_
_entity.id
_entity.type
_entity.pdbx_description
1 polymer ?
#
loop_
_entity_poly.entity_id
_entity_poly.type
_entity_poly.pdbx_seq_one_letter_code
_entity_poly.pdbx_strand_id
1 'polypeptide(L)'
;MKFNNKIYYKFTILILFIILLSCSNSQEEIEQKEIDRGGALIDKIIYEVRTDMTIAIKDVAAGRADLMASGIDGSTYLSLGESDLEKLDTYAVPSGSWSLLFNPVPNKAPYTVTTRDGKTYFNPLAIKEVRFAMNFLIDRKKLVDEILRGAGEPSFTQATPGQPGTYRYNLIPSKMGMTANGNEEKAINDINKAMEKAANLPENRGKLKKENGWWKYNGETVTIKFVIRVDDPTGRLPAGNAISDLIEKTGIKVEKLLYDRNKSTQVVYGSDPKDYEWNIITEAWGAGATRAWWDVTLRQMYVREGNYMPGGNISEFWNYDNKEASRISDKNSNGWFLTADEYWNGNMRLQEIGLEDAVRIYLNSQTQFFVANKERFNRRMLYGVGDGVNDWSIRSADIKPNRNGEKVLRVLQHSAQGSLFISPWDPVGVGGFSDAYSAIMIGPCSDAGATFESPSTAKTEFILGEADTNSLEIGVRAGNNGIPVGTIKVPQNAKMYNPYTQKWEEGLTVKVNENGELVYQKSDNLTAYVKCDFKPRSFKWHHGIESSLVDLMYGSVFIANVITKTNENDKYYDSAMAGRYLSAMDGAVGSIINEDGSFTLYGNYYWPMDMDRQIAVAAVSPKIGNPNRNTVIPFEINEAIMKIVLEGSKSGNVYTISQDQSLTSIDVKNPTCVSDIKEKLIEMRDSEYIPAGIEDFITKEEAVKRYQAAIDFIDKYGHAYISNGPFFISRIDSKANYIELTAFKDYSYTAEYWIERLSTKMSRIEDIEMPAIANRNNDMNIDIYVSSYNYPDNALELPDPNTTVKVLLQLQNGNEREYKAVLENDVFKLTIAKEELASLPRGNYIIVVESYIADETPYIETRSFALQ
;
A
#
# COMPACT_ATOMS: atom_id res chain seq x y z
N MET A 1 56.79 -51.46 55.33
CA MET A 1 57.28 -51.07 56.68
C MET A 1 56.78 -49.67 56.99
N LYS A 2 56.32 -49.48 58.23
CA LYS A 2 55.55 -48.35 58.73
C LYS A 2 56.32 -47.01 58.74
N PHE A 3 55.55 -45.96 58.42
CA PHE A 3 55.45 -44.65 59.12
C PHE A 3 56.57 -43.61 58.97
N ASN A 4 56.10 -42.40 58.58
CA ASN A 4 56.29 -41.09 59.25
C ASN A 4 57.74 -40.68 59.60
N ASN A 5 58.20 -39.44 59.39
CA ASN A 5 57.47 -38.19 59.53
C ASN A 5 58.44 -37.02 59.26
N LYS A 6 57.87 -35.87 58.89
CA LYS A 6 58.28 -34.50 59.27
C LYS A 6 59.29 -33.73 58.40
N ILE A 7 58.86 -32.48 58.15
CA ILE A 7 59.56 -31.29 57.61
C ILE A 7 59.61 -31.29 56.08
N TYR A 8 58.71 -30.69 55.30
CA TYR A 8 57.77 -29.58 55.44
C TYR A 8 58.34 -28.20 55.81
N TYR A 9 58.05 -27.29 54.89
CA TYR A 9 57.86 -25.86 55.07
C TYR A 9 59.11 -24.99 55.15
N LYS A 10 59.80 -24.90 54.01
CA LYS A 10 60.16 -23.65 53.30
C LYS A 10 61.28 -24.01 52.31
N PHE A 11 60.99 -23.90 51.01
CA PHE A 11 61.92 -23.79 49.85
C PHE A 11 61.48 -24.49 48.55
N THR A 12 60.19 -24.79 48.38
CA THR A 12 59.68 -25.30 47.09
C THR A 12 58.34 -24.67 46.68
N ILE A 13 58.24 -23.34 46.77
CA ILE A 13 57.19 -22.54 46.10
C ILE A 13 57.88 -21.35 45.39
N LEU A 14 58.92 -21.61 44.59
CA LEU A 14 59.50 -20.57 43.74
C LEU A 14 59.90 -21.03 42.33
N ILE A 15 59.76 -22.31 42.00
CA ILE A 15 60.05 -22.84 40.65
C ILE A 15 58.79 -23.44 39.98
N LEU A 16 57.66 -23.55 40.70
CA LEU A 16 56.35 -23.79 40.07
C LEU A 16 55.57 -22.50 39.75
N PHE A 17 56.07 -21.31 40.15
CA PHE A 17 55.41 -20.02 39.89
C PHE A 17 55.88 -19.34 38.58
N ILE A 18 56.92 -19.84 37.91
CA ILE A 18 57.43 -19.24 36.65
C ILE A 18 56.94 -19.98 35.38
N ILE A 19 56.28 -21.14 35.51
CA ILE A 19 55.67 -21.86 34.38
C ILE A 19 54.13 -21.83 34.42
N LEU A 20 53.53 -21.30 35.50
CA LEU A 20 52.07 -21.10 35.64
C LEU A 20 51.62 -19.63 35.51
N LEU A 21 52.54 -18.70 35.18
CA LEU A 21 52.25 -17.29 34.90
C LEU A 21 52.34 -16.93 33.39
N SER A 22 52.49 -17.91 32.51
CA SER A 22 52.47 -17.73 31.04
C SER A 22 51.22 -18.31 30.35
N CYS A 23 50.20 -18.69 31.13
CA CYS A 23 48.87 -19.02 30.62
C CYS A 23 47.77 -18.39 31.50
N SER A 24 47.97 -17.15 31.95
CA SER A 24 46.87 -16.33 32.44
C SER A 24 46.10 -15.80 31.24
N ASN A 25 44.82 -16.14 31.18
CA ASN A 25 43.77 -15.53 30.37
C ASN A 25 44.06 -14.03 30.10
N SER A 26 44.68 -13.74 28.97
CA SER A 26 44.12 -12.72 28.09
C SER A 26 43.11 -13.45 27.20
N GLN A 27 41.92 -13.71 27.75
CA GLN A 27 40.77 -13.32 26.95
C GLN A 27 40.97 -11.82 26.77
N GLU A 28 41.71 -11.44 25.72
CA GLU A 28 41.19 -10.36 24.91
C GLU A 28 39.79 -10.88 24.58
N GLU A 29 38.81 -10.45 25.37
CA GLU A 29 37.56 -10.03 24.77
C GLU A 29 38.03 -9.24 23.56
N ILE A 30 37.98 -9.89 22.41
CA ILE A 30 37.69 -9.16 21.19
C ILE A 30 36.34 -8.56 21.55
N GLU A 31 36.36 -7.40 22.22
CA GLU A 31 35.37 -6.38 21.97
C GLU A 31 35.37 -6.30 20.45
N GLN A 32 34.45 -7.04 19.86
CA GLN A 32 33.99 -6.80 18.53
C GLN A 32 33.43 -5.41 18.66
N LYS A 33 34.33 -4.42 18.53
CA LYS A 33 34.00 -3.02 18.48
C LYS A 33 32.91 -3.02 17.43
N GLU A 34 31.67 -2.83 17.86
CA GLU A 34 30.59 -2.52 16.95
C GLU A 34 31.18 -1.38 16.15
N ILE A 35 31.54 -1.70 14.91
CA ILE A 35 31.84 -0.65 13.95
C ILE A 35 30.53 0.10 14.00
N ASP A 36 30.59 1.33 14.49
CA ASP A 36 29.51 2.30 14.45
C ASP A 36 29.19 2.47 12.96
N ARG A 37 28.35 1.55 12.47
CA ARG A 37 27.92 1.42 11.09
C ARG A 37 26.70 2.30 11.03
N GLY A 38 26.92 3.62 10.89
CA GLY A 38 25.86 4.49 10.39
C GLY A 38 25.25 3.82 9.15
N GLY A 39 23.91 3.77 9.07
CA GLY A 39 23.25 3.01 8.01
C GLY A 39 22.63 1.70 8.45
N ALA A 40 23.08 0.60 7.85
CA ALA A 40 22.40 -0.69 7.85
C ALA A 40 23.19 -1.80 8.59
N LEU A 41 22.46 -2.81 9.08
CA LEU A 41 23.03 -3.98 9.75
C LEU A 41 23.79 -4.93 8.81
N ILE A 42 23.61 -4.79 7.50
CA ILE A 42 24.22 -5.62 6.45
C ILE A 42 25.06 -4.77 5.50
N ASP A 43 26.06 -5.38 4.87
CA ASP A 43 27.00 -4.66 4.00
C ASP A 43 26.46 -4.52 2.57
N LYS A 44 25.77 -5.56 2.09
CA LYS A 44 25.29 -5.66 0.70
C LYS A 44 23.98 -6.41 0.59
N ILE A 45 23.22 -6.07 -0.44
CA ILE A 45 22.03 -6.80 -0.87
C ILE A 45 22.23 -7.23 -2.32
N ILE A 46 21.94 -8.49 -2.61
CA ILE A 46 21.93 -9.05 -3.95
C ILE A 46 20.51 -9.49 -4.24
N TYR A 47 19.92 -8.98 -5.32
CA TYR A 47 18.65 -9.47 -5.83
C TYR A 47 18.88 -10.40 -7.01
N GLU A 48 18.20 -11.54 -6.98
CA GLU A 48 18.14 -12.48 -8.09
C GLU A 48 16.69 -12.86 -8.38
N VAL A 49 16.48 -13.44 -9.57
CA VAL A 49 15.17 -13.91 -10.00
C VAL A 49 15.17 -15.42 -10.22
N ARG A 50 14.05 -16.06 -9.95
CA ARG A 50 13.76 -17.44 -10.33
C ARG A 50 12.43 -17.48 -11.09
N THR A 51 12.35 -18.31 -12.12
CA THR A 51 11.12 -18.55 -12.88
C THR A 51 10.22 -19.58 -12.24
N ASP A 52 10.76 -20.42 -11.37
CA ASP A 52 10.04 -21.48 -10.67
C ASP A 52 10.04 -21.20 -9.16
N MET A 53 8.83 -21.04 -8.62
CA MET A 53 8.61 -20.73 -7.20
C MET A 53 9.12 -21.83 -6.28
N THR A 54 8.93 -23.11 -6.64
CA THR A 54 9.36 -24.25 -5.82
C THR A 54 10.89 -24.33 -5.75
N ILE A 55 11.59 -24.09 -6.86
CA ILE A 55 13.06 -24.01 -6.87
C ILE A 55 13.53 -22.84 -6.01
N ALA A 56 12.89 -21.67 -6.11
CA ALA A 56 13.24 -20.50 -5.29
C ALA A 56 13.15 -20.80 -3.79
N ILE A 57 12.04 -21.40 -3.34
CA ILE A 57 11.84 -21.77 -1.94
C ILE A 57 12.91 -22.77 -1.47
N LYS A 58 13.24 -23.76 -2.30
CA LYS A 58 14.28 -24.76 -1.99
C LYS A 58 15.68 -24.14 -1.90
N ASP A 59 15.99 -23.16 -2.75
CA ASP A 59 17.25 -22.41 -2.68
C ASP A 59 17.35 -21.64 -1.35
N VAL A 60 16.24 -21.07 -0.85
CA VAL A 60 16.18 -20.46 0.48
C VAL A 60 16.35 -21.51 1.58
N ALA A 61 15.60 -22.61 1.55
CA ALA A 61 15.71 -23.68 2.56
C ALA A 61 17.13 -24.28 2.61
N ALA A 62 17.82 -24.38 1.48
CA ALA A 62 19.21 -24.85 1.39
C ALA A 62 20.26 -23.79 1.77
N GLY A 63 19.87 -22.55 2.05
CA GLY A 63 20.77 -21.45 2.38
C GLY A 63 21.60 -20.92 1.21
N ARG A 64 21.17 -21.19 -0.03
CA ARG A 64 21.77 -20.61 -1.25
C ARG A 64 21.31 -19.17 -1.46
N ALA A 65 20.07 -18.90 -1.06
CA ALA A 65 19.54 -17.57 -0.84
C ALA A 65 19.09 -17.42 0.61
N ASP A 66 18.94 -16.18 1.07
CA ASP A 66 18.58 -15.88 2.45
C ASP A 66 17.06 -15.61 2.58
N LEU A 67 16.46 -14.97 1.58
CA LEU A 67 15.06 -14.50 1.63
C LEU A 67 14.32 -14.73 0.30
N MET A 68 13.09 -15.23 0.37
CA MET A 68 12.11 -15.14 -0.72
C MET A 68 11.18 -13.96 -0.48
N ALA A 69 11.29 -12.92 -1.31
CA ALA A 69 10.54 -11.68 -1.11
C ALA A 69 9.21 -11.62 -1.86
N SER A 70 8.94 -12.56 -2.77
CA SER A 70 7.60 -12.68 -3.38
C SER A 70 6.69 -13.54 -2.51
N GLY A 71 5.45 -13.10 -2.33
CA GLY A 71 4.42 -13.85 -1.62
C GLY A 71 4.16 -15.21 -2.28
N ILE A 72 4.22 -16.27 -1.49
CA ILE A 72 3.99 -17.64 -1.89
C ILE A 72 2.52 -17.95 -1.62
N ASP A 73 1.80 -18.40 -2.65
CA ASP A 73 0.43 -18.86 -2.51
C ASP A 73 0.36 -20.10 -1.62
N GLY A 74 -0.68 -20.19 -0.81
CA GLY A 74 -0.81 -21.28 0.16
C GLY A 74 -0.82 -22.68 -0.44
N SER A 75 -1.37 -22.85 -1.65
CA SER A 75 -1.32 -24.15 -2.34
C SER A 75 0.11 -24.65 -2.57
N THR A 76 1.03 -23.74 -2.88
CA THR A 76 2.47 -24.00 -3.07
C THR A 76 3.16 -24.20 -1.72
N TYR A 77 2.95 -23.29 -0.76
CA TYR A 77 3.59 -23.38 0.55
C TYR A 77 3.18 -24.66 1.31
N LEU A 78 1.90 -25.00 1.33
CA LEU A 78 1.35 -26.21 1.98
C LEU A 78 1.67 -27.51 1.22
N SER A 79 2.46 -27.44 0.14
CA SER A 79 2.97 -28.62 -0.58
C SER A 79 4.44 -28.92 -0.25
N LEU A 80 5.12 -28.03 0.48
CA LEU A 80 6.50 -28.20 0.89
C LEU A 80 6.64 -29.37 1.87
N GLY A 81 7.75 -30.10 1.76
CA GLY A 81 8.06 -31.17 2.71
C GLY A 81 8.51 -30.62 4.07
N GLU A 82 8.26 -31.38 5.14
CA GLU A 82 8.66 -31.02 6.51
C GLU A 82 10.13 -30.63 6.62
N SER A 83 11.03 -31.35 5.92
CA SER A 83 12.47 -31.08 5.92
C SER A 83 12.87 -29.72 5.34
N ASP A 84 12.05 -29.16 4.46
CA ASP A 84 12.25 -27.80 3.94
C ASP A 84 11.67 -26.78 4.94
N LEU A 85 10.45 -27.03 5.44
CA LEU A 85 9.78 -26.16 6.42
C LEU A 85 10.58 -25.97 7.71
N GLU A 86 11.24 -27.00 8.23
CA GLU A 86 12.06 -26.91 9.46
C GLU A 86 13.20 -25.86 9.34
N LYS A 87 13.75 -25.70 8.12
CA LYS A 87 14.85 -24.78 7.81
C LYS A 87 14.38 -23.36 7.50
N LEU A 88 13.09 -23.19 7.29
CA LEU A 88 12.49 -21.91 6.95
C LEU A 88 11.95 -21.24 8.20
N ASP A 89 12.06 -19.91 8.21
CA ASP A 89 11.29 -19.04 9.08
C ASP A 89 10.22 -18.34 8.23
N THR A 90 8.97 -18.43 8.66
CA THR A 90 7.80 -18.09 7.85
C THR A 90 7.10 -16.83 8.37
N TYR A 91 6.68 -15.99 7.43
CA TYR A 91 5.85 -14.80 7.63
C TYR A 91 4.53 -15.04 6.90
N ALA A 92 3.45 -15.27 7.64
CA ALA A 92 2.12 -15.49 7.07
C ALA A 92 1.29 -14.22 7.23
N VAL A 93 0.81 -13.65 6.12
CA VAL A 93 0.16 -12.33 6.12
C VAL A 93 -1.04 -12.33 5.16
N PRO A 94 -2.20 -11.75 5.55
CA PRO A 94 -3.36 -11.60 4.68
C PRO A 94 -3.12 -10.50 3.62
N SER A 95 -2.23 -10.73 2.68
CA SER A 95 -1.69 -9.69 1.78
C SER A 95 -2.27 -9.70 0.36
N GLY A 96 -3.03 -10.75 0.00
CA GLY A 96 -3.70 -10.87 -1.30
C GLY A 96 -5.23 -10.89 -1.18
N SER A 97 -5.94 -10.52 -2.24
CA SER A 97 -7.40 -10.72 -2.33
C SER A 97 -7.86 -10.94 -3.76
N TRP A 98 -8.98 -11.66 -3.94
CA TRP A 98 -9.65 -11.82 -5.22
C TRP A 98 -10.99 -11.11 -5.26
N SER A 99 -11.33 -10.56 -6.43
CA SER A 99 -12.64 -9.98 -6.72
C SER A 99 -13.13 -10.38 -8.11
N LEU A 100 -14.43 -10.15 -8.34
CA LEU A 100 -15.00 -10.08 -9.68
C LEU A 100 -15.39 -8.64 -9.96
N LEU A 101 -15.00 -8.14 -11.13
CA LEU A 101 -15.53 -6.90 -11.68
C LEU A 101 -16.53 -7.25 -12.78
N PHE A 102 -17.71 -6.64 -12.70
CA PHE A 102 -18.78 -6.78 -13.68
C PHE A 102 -18.84 -5.54 -14.55
N ASN A 103 -19.11 -5.72 -15.84
CA ASN A 103 -19.45 -4.65 -16.77
C ASN A 103 -20.98 -4.43 -16.75
N PRO A 104 -21.48 -3.36 -16.11
CA PRO A 104 -22.90 -3.16 -15.94
C PRO A 104 -23.54 -2.39 -17.09
N VAL A 105 -22.84 -2.13 -18.21
CA VAL A 105 -23.38 -1.34 -19.33
C VAL A 105 -24.75 -1.86 -19.82
N PRO A 106 -25.77 -1.01 -20.04
CA PRO A 106 -25.81 0.44 -19.89
C PRO A 106 -26.20 0.92 -18.46
N ASN A 107 -26.33 0.00 -17.51
CA ASN A 107 -26.74 0.19 -16.10
C ASN A 107 -28.10 0.88 -15.94
N LYS A 108 -29.01 0.61 -16.88
CA LYS A 108 -30.38 1.13 -16.88
C LYS A 108 -31.30 0.28 -17.76
N ALA A 109 -32.59 0.30 -17.47
CA ALA A 109 -33.61 -0.28 -18.34
C ALA A 109 -33.55 0.37 -19.75
N PRO A 110 -33.82 -0.40 -20.83
CA PRO A 110 -34.28 -1.79 -20.84
C PRO A 110 -33.15 -2.84 -20.80
N TYR A 111 -31.97 -2.47 -20.30
CA TYR A 111 -30.79 -3.35 -20.10
C TYR A 111 -30.19 -3.90 -21.39
N THR A 112 -30.31 -3.14 -22.48
CA THR A 112 -29.72 -3.50 -23.77
C THR A 112 -28.65 -2.51 -24.18
N VAL A 113 -27.62 -3.02 -24.86
CA VAL A 113 -26.51 -2.24 -25.40
C VAL A 113 -26.34 -2.59 -26.88
N THR A 114 -26.17 -1.58 -27.72
CA THR A 114 -25.84 -1.76 -29.13
C THR A 114 -24.37 -1.45 -29.32
N THR A 115 -23.61 -2.44 -29.77
CA THR A 115 -22.18 -2.33 -30.07
C THR A 115 -21.94 -1.55 -31.36
N ARG A 116 -20.70 -1.12 -31.60
CA ARG A 116 -20.34 -0.30 -32.79
C ARG A 116 -20.64 -0.98 -34.13
N ASP A 117 -20.64 -2.30 -34.16
CA ASP A 117 -21.01 -3.12 -35.33
C ASP A 117 -22.54 -3.22 -35.56
N GLY A 118 -23.35 -2.57 -34.71
CA GLY A 118 -24.81 -2.54 -34.81
C GLY A 118 -25.51 -3.70 -34.13
N LYS A 119 -24.80 -4.65 -33.49
CA LYS A 119 -25.44 -5.76 -32.78
C LYS A 119 -25.97 -5.32 -31.41
N THR A 120 -27.21 -5.68 -31.10
CA THR A 120 -27.84 -5.40 -29.80
C THR A 120 -27.79 -6.62 -28.90
N TYR A 121 -27.25 -6.44 -27.68
CA TYR A 121 -27.19 -7.44 -26.64
C TYR A 121 -28.09 -7.05 -25.47
N PHE A 122 -28.71 -8.04 -24.82
CA PHE A 122 -29.30 -7.87 -23.50
C PHE A 122 -28.24 -8.22 -22.45
N ASN A 123 -27.92 -7.27 -21.56
CA ASN A 123 -26.95 -7.46 -20.50
C ASN A 123 -27.64 -7.74 -19.16
N PRO A 124 -27.65 -9.00 -18.67
CA PRO A 124 -28.23 -9.30 -17.36
C PRO A 124 -27.47 -8.60 -16.22
N LEU A 125 -26.16 -8.35 -16.39
CA LEU A 125 -25.34 -7.65 -15.39
C LEU A 125 -25.59 -6.14 -15.37
N ALA A 126 -26.40 -5.59 -16.28
CA ALA A 126 -26.90 -4.21 -16.15
C ALA A 126 -28.00 -4.08 -15.09
N ILE A 127 -28.55 -5.19 -14.59
CA ILE A 127 -29.56 -5.23 -13.54
C ILE A 127 -28.86 -5.32 -12.18
N LYS A 128 -29.05 -4.31 -11.32
CA LYS A 128 -28.46 -4.26 -9.98
C LYS A 128 -28.81 -5.50 -9.16
N GLU A 129 -30.07 -5.94 -9.20
CA GLU A 129 -30.53 -7.12 -8.46
C GLU A 129 -29.82 -8.42 -8.89
N VAL A 130 -29.47 -8.57 -10.17
CA VAL A 130 -28.70 -9.72 -10.66
C VAL A 130 -27.28 -9.69 -10.09
N ARG A 131 -26.60 -8.54 -10.15
CA ARG A 131 -25.25 -8.39 -9.60
C ARG A 131 -25.23 -8.60 -8.08
N PHE A 132 -26.20 -8.03 -7.36
CA PHE A 132 -26.31 -8.20 -5.91
C PHE A 132 -26.50 -9.68 -5.53
N ALA A 133 -27.33 -10.43 -6.27
CA ALA A 133 -27.55 -11.85 -6.05
C ALA A 133 -26.28 -12.71 -6.24
N MET A 134 -25.29 -12.24 -7.02
CA MET A 134 -24.00 -12.93 -7.16
C MET A 134 -23.26 -13.08 -5.82
N ASN A 135 -23.47 -12.19 -4.86
CA ASN A 135 -22.91 -12.33 -3.51
C ASN A 135 -23.43 -13.58 -2.77
N PHE A 136 -24.62 -14.06 -3.12
CA PHE A 136 -25.22 -15.27 -2.56
C PHE A 136 -24.96 -16.50 -3.42
N LEU A 137 -24.72 -16.32 -4.73
CA LEU A 137 -24.49 -17.46 -5.63
C LEU A 137 -23.19 -18.20 -5.31
N ILE A 138 -22.17 -17.48 -4.84
CA ILE A 138 -20.81 -17.98 -4.68
C ILE A 138 -20.59 -18.46 -3.24
N ASP A 139 -20.26 -19.74 -3.10
CA ASP A 139 -19.72 -20.32 -1.87
C ASP A 139 -18.22 -19.97 -1.76
N ARG A 140 -17.93 -18.90 -1.03
CA ARG A 140 -16.57 -18.41 -0.83
C ARG A 140 -15.76 -19.33 0.07
N LYS A 141 -16.40 -19.98 1.04
CA LYS A 141 -15.75 -20.97 1.89
C LYS A 141 -15.23 -22.14 1.07
N LYS A 142 -16.03 -22.63 0.12
CA LYS A 142 -15.59 -23.66 -0.83
C LYS A 142 -14.41 -23.22 -1.68
N LEU A 143 -14.37 -21.97 -2.17
CA LEU A 143 -13.20 -21.45 -2.89
C LEU A 143 -11.95 -21.46 -2.00
N VAL A 144 -12.07 -21.03 -0.75
CA VAL A 144 -10.95 -21.03 0.21
C VAL A 144 -10.48 -22.46 0.52
N ASP A 145 -11.41 -23.35 0.86
CA ASP A 145 -11.09 -24.71 1.29
C ASP A 145 -10.53 -25.57 0.14
N GLU A 146 -11.12 -25.48 -1.06
CA GLU A 146 -10.76 -26.34 -2.19
C GLU A 146 -9.66 -25.77 -3.08
N ILE A 147 -9.64 -24.45 -3.33
CA ILE A 147 -8.68 -23.81 -4.24
C ILE A 147 -7.47 -23.28 -3.47
N LEU A 148 -7.70 -22.54 -2.38
CA LEU A 148 -6.62 -22.01 -1.53
C LEU A 148 -6.11 -23.02 -0.50
N ARG A 149 -6.74 -24.20 -0.39
CA ARG A 149 -6.40 -25.25 0.60
C ARG A 149 -6.43 -24.72 2.04
N GLY A 150 -7.35 -23.81 2.34
CA GLY A 150 -7.49 -23.17 3.65
C GLY A 150 -6.54 -21.99 3.92
N ALA A 151 -5.69 -21.61 2.97
CA ALA A 151 -4.75 -20.49 3.13
C ALA A 151 -5.39 -19.13 2.82
N GLY A 152 -6.32 -18.73 3.67
CA GLY A 152 -7.03 -17.47 3.57
C GLY A 152 -8.41 -17.57 4.19
N GLU A 153 -9.25 -16.57 3.91
CA GLU A 153 -10.61 -16.50 4.44
C GLU A 153 -11.61 -15.90 3.44
N PRO A 154 -12.90 -16.26 3.55
CA PRO A 154 -13.96 -15.62 2.77
C PRO A 154 -13.96 -14.11 3.02
N SER A 155 -13.91 -13.32 1.93
CA SER A 155 -13.97 -11.86 2.02
C SER A 155 -15.10 -11.30 1.17
N PHE A 156 -15.67 -10.20 1.65
CA PHE A 156 -16.80 -9.50 1.05
C PHE A 156 -16.50 -8.02 0.79
N THR A 157 -15.41 -7.50 1.35
CA THR A 157 -15.07 -6.08 1.28
C THR A 157 -13.66 -5.90 0.74
N GLN A 158 -13.32 -4.66 0.39
CA GLN A 158 -11.98 -4.32 -0.09
C GLN A 158 -10.95 -4.31 1.04
N ALA A 159 -11.40 -4.23 2.30
CA ALA A 159 -10.54 -4.01 3.43
C ALA A 159 -9.80 -5.29 3.82
N THR A 160 -8.47 -5.19 3.97
CA THR A 160 -7.64 -6.31 4.37
C THR A 160 -7.98 -6.76 5.79
N PRO A 161 -8.34 -8.04 6.01
CA PRO A 161 -8.68 -8.53 7.33
C PRO A 161 -7.59 -8.33 8.38
N GLY A 162 -7.99 -8.11 9.63
CA GLY A 162 -7.07 -7.98 10.76
C GLY A 162 -6.36 -6.63 10.87
N GLN A 163 -6.57 -5.70 9.94
CA GLN A 163 -6.01 -4.35 10.01
C GLN A 163 -6.94 -3.36 10.75
N PRO A 164 -6.44 -2.20 11.22
CA PRO A 164 -7.24 -1.25 12.01
C PRO A 164 -8.54 -0.83 11.32
N GLY A 165 -9.63 -0.85 12.09
CA GLY A 165 -10.95 -0.38 11.67
C GLY A 165 -11.67 -1.25 10.62
N THR A 166 -11.07 -2.34 10.16
CA THR A 166 -11.61 -3.18 9.07
C THR A 166 -12.88 -3.92 9.44
N TYR A 167 -13.04 -4.28 10.72
CA TYR A 167 -14.23 -4.96 11.22
C TYR A 167 -15.52 -4.23 10.87
N ARG A 168 -15.53 -2.89 10.89
CA ARG A 168 -16.71 -2.06 10.61
C ARG A 168 -17.25 -2.31 9.20
N TYR A 169 -16.35 -2.44 8.23
CA TYR A 169 -16.71 -2.79 6.85
C TYR A 169 -17.26 -4.22 6.77
N ASN A 170 -16.63 -5.17 7.46
CA ASN A 170 -16.99 -6.59 7.44
C ASN A 170 -18.34 -6.89 8.12
N LEU A 171 -18.82 -6.01 8.99
CA LEU A 171 -20.16 -6.11 9.56
C LEU A 171 -21.29 -5.81 8.55
N ILE A 172 -21.03 -5.00 7.51
CA ILE A 172 -22.06 -4.59 6.55
C ILE A 172 -22.60 -5.78 5.73
N PRO A 173 -21.76 -6.63 5.09
CA PRO A 173 -22.22 -7.83 4.38
C PRO A 173 -23.09 -8.75 5.25
N SER A 174 -22.71 -8.95 6.51
CA SER A 174 -23.47 -9.77 7.46
C SER A 174 -24.87 -9.20 7.73
N LYS A 175 -24.98 -7.87 7.87
CA LYS A 175 -26.28 -7.17 7.99
C LYS A 175 -27.12 -7.30 6.71
N MET A 176 -26.49 -7.44 5.55
CA MET A 176 -27.15 -7.72 4.26
C MET A 176 -27.50 -9.20 4.06
N GLY A 177 -27.21 -10.07 5.04
CA GLY A 177 -27.51 -11.50 5.01
C GLY A 177 -26.51 -12.35 4.23
N MET A 178 -25.35 -11.81 3.87
CA MET A 178 -24.29 -12.55 3.19
C MET A 178 -23.61 -13.52 4.17
N THR A 179 -23.24 -14.70 3.69
CA THR A 179 -22.55 -15.74 4.48
C THR A 179 -21.42 -16.34 3.69
N ALA A 180 -20.44 -16.92 4.39
CA ALA A 180 -19.29 -17.57 3.77
C ALA A 180 -19.67 -18.68 2.75
N ASN A 181 -20.75 -19.42 3.04
CA ASN A 181 -21.22 -20.54 2.20
C ASN A 181 -22.15 -20.09 1.06
N GLY A 182 -22.52 -18.81 1.00
CA GLY A 182 -23.56 -18.33 0.10
C GLY A 182 -24.94 -18.95 0.36
N ASN A 183 -25.84 -18.76 -0.59
CA ASN A 183 -27.15 -19.37 -0.69
C ASN A 183 -27.54 -19.48 -2.18
N GLU A 184 -27.09 -20.57 -2.83
CA GLU A 184 -27.25 -20.80 -4.26
C GLU A 184 -28.72 -20.74 -4.70
N GLU A 185 -29.62 -21.39 -3.95
CA GLU A 185 -31.05 -21.43 -4.26
C GLU A 185 -31.67 -20.03 -4.25
N LYS A 186 -31.41 -19.26 -3.18
CA LYS A 186 -31.87 -17.87 -3.08
C LYS A 186 -31.33 -17.03 -4.25
N ALA A 187 -30.04 -17.16 -4.56
CA ALA A 187 -29.42 -16.39 -5.64
C ALA A 187 -30.06 -16.70 -7.01
N ILE A 188 -30.26 -17.98 -7.34
CA ILE A 188 -30.91 -18.40 -8.58
C ILE A 188 -32.34 -17.85 -8.65
N ASN A 189 -33.09 -17.92 -7.55
CA ASN A 189 -34.45 -17.38 -7.48
C ASN A 189 -34.49 -15.87 -7.67
N ASP A 190 -33.60 -15.13 -7.00
CA ASP A 190 -33.52 -13.67 -7.11
C ASP A 190 -33.10 -13.23 -8.53
N ILE A 191 -32.14 -13.91 -9.15
CA ILE A 191 -31.72 -13.65 -10.54
C ILE A 191 -32.87 -13.91 -11.50
N ASN A 192 -33.58 -15.04 -11.38
CA ASN A 192 -34.73 -15.33 -12.23
C ASN A 192 -35.83 -14.28 -12.09
N LYS A 193 -36.16 -13.88 -10.86
CA LYS A 193 -37.15 -12.83 -10.59
C LYS A 193 -36.75 -11.49 -11.22
N ALA A 194 -35.47 -11.13 -11.13
CA ALA A 194 -34.95 -9.91 -11.74
C ALA A 194 -35.04 -9.96 -13.27
N MET A 195 -34.70 -11.10 -13.88
CA MET A 195 -34.82 -11.34 -15.32
C MET A 195 -36.27 -11.33 -15.80
N GLU A 196 -37.21 -11.91 -15.05
CA GLU A 196 -38.65 -11.85 -15.32
C GLU A 196 -39.19 -10.42 -15.27
N LYS A 197 -38.79 -9.64 -14.27
CA LYS A 197 -39.11 -8.20 -14.19
C LYS A 197 -38.60 -7.45 -15.41
N ALA A 198 -37.37 -7.72 -15.84
CA ALA A 198 -36.80 -7.14 -17.06
C ALA A 198 -37.55 -7.60 -18.34
N ALA A 199 -38.03 -8.85 -18.39
CA ALA A 199 -38.79 -9.39 -19.51
C ALA A 199 -40.18 -8.75 -19.65
N ASN A 200 -40.77 -8.33 -18.53
CA ASN A 200 -42.09 -7.70 -18.48
C ASN A 200 -42.09 -6.23 -18.90
N LEU A 201 -40.91 -5.59 -19.01
CA LEU A 201 -40.77 -4.22 -19.52
C LEU A 201 -41.32 -4.12 -20.96
N PRO A 202 -42.00 -3.01 -21.31
CA PRO A 202 -42.59 -2.84 -22.64
C PRO A 202 -41.60 -3.09 -23.81
N GLU A 203 -40.36 -2.66 -23.66
CA GLU A 203 -39.31 -2.74 -24.67
C GLU A 203 -38.78 -4.17 -24.88
N ASN A 204 -38.90 -5.01 -23.85
CA ASN A 204 -38.39 -6.38 -23.80
C ASN A 204 -39.48 -7.45 -23.95
N ARG A 205 -40.75 -7.07 -23.81
CA ARG A 205 -41.88 -8.00 -23.87
C ARG A 205 -41.88 -8.76 -25.21
N GLY A 206 -41.90 -10.08 -25.12
CA GLY A 206 -41.81 -10.99 -26.28
C GLY A 206 -40.40 -11.17 -26.86
N LYS A 207 -39.45 -10.30 -26.50
CA LYS A 207 -38.03 -10.40 -26.90
C LYS A 207 -37.21 -11.18 -25.88
N LEU A 208 -37.34 -10.86 -24.59
CA LEU A 208 -36.70 -11.56 -23.49
C LEU A 208 -37.64 -12.62 -22.93
N LYS A 209 -37.22 -13.89 -22.95
CA LYS A 209 -37.99 -15.02 -22.41
C LYS A 209 -37.08 -16.17 -22.02
N LYS A 210 -37.55 -17.00 -21.08
CA LYS A 210 -36.85 -18.24 -20.71
C LYS A 210 -37.43 -19.41 -21.52
N GLU A 211 -36.59 -20.10 -22.28
CA GLU A 211 -36.94 -21.26 -23.11
C GLU A 211 -35.94 -22.40 -22.89
N ASN A 212 -36.42 -23.62 -22.66
CA ASN A 212 -35.59 -24.80 -22.43
C ASN A 212 -34.50 -24.58 -21.35
N GLY A 213 -34.85 -23.85 -20.29
CA GLY A 213 -33.93 -23.51 -19.19
C GLY A 213 -33.02 -22.29 -19.44
N TRP A 214 -32.96 -21.76 -20.66
CA TRP A 214 -32.08 -20.64 -21.04
C TRP A 214 -32.85 -19.35 -21.29
N TRP A 215 -32.31 -18.23 -20.81
CA TRP A 215 -32.79 -16.90 -21.17
C TRP A 215 -32.38 -16.58 -22.62
N LYS A 216 -33.33 -16.09 -23.41
CA LYS A 216 -33.10 -15.66 -24.78
C LYS A 216 -33.61 -14.25 -24.99
N TYR A 217 -32.86 -13.46 -25.76
CA TYR A 217 -33.24 -12.13 -26.24
C TYR A 217 -33.30 -12.14 -27.77
N ASN A 218 -34.45 -11.80 -28.36
CA ASN A 218 -34.67 -11.87 -29.82
C ASN A 218 -34.34 -13.26 -30.43
N GLY A 219 -34.54 -14.33 -29.66
CA GLY A 219 -34.25 -15.70 -30.10
C GLY A 219 -32.80 -16.17 -29.90
N GLU A 220 -31.86 -15.27 -29.61
CA GLU A 220 -30.47 -15.61 -29.25
C GLU A 220 -30.35 -15.88 -27.74
N THR A 221 -29.55 -16.87 -27.35
CA THR A 221 -29.26 -17.13 -25.93
C THR A 221 -28.50 -15.96 -25.31
N VAL A 222 -29.00 -15.45 -24.18
CA VAL A 222 -28.32 -14.42 -23.40
C VAL A 222 -26.99 -14.98 -22.92
N THR A 223 -25.90 -14.45 -23.45
CA THR A 223 -24.53 -14.90 -23.20
C THR A 223 -23.70 -13.75 -22.64
N ILE A 224 -22.93 -14.05 -21.60
CA ILE A 224 -21.95 -13.12 -20.99
C ILE A 224 -20.53 -13.64 -21.18
N LYS A 225 -19.60 -12.72 -21.45
CA LYS A 225 -18.18 -12.98 -21.66
C LYS A 225 -17.41 -12.87 -20.34
N PHE A 226 -16.86 -13.98 -19.88
CA PHE A 226 -16.11 -14.04 -18.62
C PHE A 226 -14.61 -14.17 -18.90
N VAL A 227 -13.86 -13.09 -18.70
CA VAL A 227 -12.40 -13.07 -18.74
C VAL A 227 -11.84 -13.75 -17.51
N ILE A 228 -11.18 -14.90 -17.72
CA ILE A 228 -10.59 -15.71 -16.66
C ILE A 228 -9.07 -15.71 -16.83
N ARG A 229 -8.35 -15.35 -15.77
CA ARG A 229 -6.89 -15.17 -15.78
C ARG A 229 -6.15 -16.51 -15.76
N VAL A 230 -5.45 -16.84 -16.84
CA VAL A 230 -4.72 -18.12 -17.00
C VAL A 230 -3.30 -18.10 -16.44
N ASP A 231 -2.74 -16.91 -16.18
CA ASP A 231 -1.44 -16.73 -15.52
C ASP A 231 -1.46 -17.11 -14.03
N ASP A 232 -2.62 -17.49 -13.51
CA ASP A 232 -2.83 -18.04 -12.17
C ASP A 232 -3.61 -19.37 -12.28
N PRO A 233 -2.92 -20.45 -12.71
CA PRO A 233 -3.55 -21.74 -13.02
C PRO A 233 -4.06 -22.48 -11.77
N THR A 234 -3.56 -22.14 -10.58
CA THR A 234 -3.94 -22.76 -9.31
C THR A 234 -4.96 -21.97 -8.51
N GLY A 235 -5.23 -20.70 -8.88
CA GLY A 235 -6.14 -19.82 -8.16
C GLY A 235 -7.33 -19.33 -9.00
N ARG A 236 -7.16 -18.19 -9.67
CA ARG A 236 -8.25 -17.54 -10.42
C ARG A 236 -8.80 -18.38 -11.58
N LEU A 237 -7.99 -19.20 -12.24
CA LEU A 237 -8.46 -20.07 -13.32
C LEU A 237 -9.52 -21.09 -12.84
N PRO A 238 -9.25 -21.96 -11.85
CA PRO A 238 -10.26 -22.86 -11.32
C PRO A 238 -11.44 -22.12 -10.67
N ALA A 239 -11.21 -20.98 -10.01
CA ALA A 239 -12.29 -20.18 -9.42
C ALA A 239 -13.25 -19.63 -10.50
N GLY A 240 -12.73 -19.02 -11.56
CA GLY A 240 -13.52 -18.52 -12.69
C GLY A 240 -14.29 -19.63 -13.40
N ASN A 241 -13.71 -20.83 -13.52
CA ASN A 241 -14.40 -22.00 -14.05
C ASN A 241 -15.60 -22.42 -13.19
N ALA A 242 -15.39 -22.56 -11.87
CA ALA A 242 -16.46 -22.95 -10.95
C ALA A 242 -17.60 -21.92 -10.91
N ILE A 243 -17.25 -20.62 -10.91
CA ILE A 243 -18.23 -19.52 -10.92
C ILE A 243 -19.01 -19.48 -12.24
N SER A 244 -18.37 -19.77 -13.38
CA SER A 244 -19.07 -19.86 -14.66
C SER A 244 -20.15 -20.93 -14.63
N ASP A 245 -19.84 -22.09 -14.07
CA ASP A 245 -20.77 -23.22 -14.00
C ASP A 245 -21.97 -22.89 -13.07
N LEU A 246 -21.73 -22.13 -11.99
CA LEU A 246 -22.80 -21.59 -11.13
C LEU A 246 -23.71 -20.59 -11.87
N ILE A 247 -23.13 -19.70 -12.68
CA ILE A 247 -23.92 -18.73 -13.47
C ILE A 247 -24.81 -19.46 -14.47
N GLU A 248 -24.32 -20.51 -15.13
CA GLU A 248 -25.10 -21.26 -16.12
C GLU A 248 -26.36 -21.92 -15.51
N LYS A 249 -26.35 -22.27 -14.21
CA LYS A 249 -27.54 -22.77 -13.50
C LYS A 249 -28.69 -21.75 -13.45
N THR A 250 -28.41 -20.46 -13.61
CA THR A 250 -29.44 -19.40 -13.67
C THR A 250 -30.16 -19.36 -15.03
N GLY A 251 -29.62 -20.05 -16.04
CA GLY A 251 -30.08 -19.99 -17.43
C GLY A 251 -29.43 -18.87 -18.25
N ILE A 252 -28.35 -18.26 -17.77
CA ILE A 252 -27.52 -17.30 -18.52
C ILE A 252 -26.27 -18.04 -19.01
N LYS A 253 -25.96 -17.97 -20.31
CA LYS A 253 -24.80 -18.68 -20.87
C LYS A 253 -23.50 -17.93 -20.58
N VAL A 254 -22.42 -18.65 -20.32
CA VAL A 254 -21.08 -18.06 -20.13
C VAL A 254 -20.15 -18.45 -21.28
N GLU A 255 -19.54 -17.44 -21.91
CA GLU A 255 -18.39 -17.59 -22.80
C GLU A 255 -17.11 -17.37 -21.98
N LYS A 256 -16.35 -18.45 -21.75
CA LYS A 256 -15.09 -18.40 -20.99
C LYS A 256 -13.96 -17.86 -21.87
N LEU A 257 -13.47 -16.66 -21.56
CA LEU A 257 -12.36 -16.01 -22.24
C LEU A 257 -11.07 -16.21 -21.43
N LEU A 258 -10.30 -17.24 -21.76
CA LEU A 258 -9.09 -17.64 -21.05
C LEU A 258 -7.88 -16.79 -21.48
N TYR A 259 -7.60 -15.70 -20.75
CA TYR A 259 -6.60 -14.68 -21.14
C TYR A 259 -5.50 -14.53 -20.08
N ASP A 260 -4.28 -14.19 -20.54
CA ASP A 260 -3.19 -13.78 -19.66
C ASP A 260 -3.38 -12.34 -19.16
N ARG A 261 -2.46 -11.87 -18.31
CA ARG A 261 -2.47 -10.50 -17.76
C ARG A 261 -2.52 -9.43 -18.84
N ASN A 262 -1.69 -9.52 -19.86
CA ASN A 262 -1.57 -8.45 -20.85
C ASN A 262 -2.86 -8.31 -21.66
N LYS A 263 -3.36 -9.43 -22.19
CA LYS A 263 -4.60 -9.42 -22.97
C LYS A 263 -5.81 -9.04 -22.13
N SER A 264 -5.93 -9.56 -20.91
CA SER A 264 -7.05 -9.21 -20.02
C SER A 264 -7.04 -7.73 -19.63
N THR A 265 -5.87 -7.13 -19.33
CA THR A 265 -5.79 -5.71 -19.01
C THR A 265 -6.25 -4.84 -20.18
N GLN A 266 -5.83 -5.16 -21.41
CA GLN A 266 -6.26 -4.41 -22.60
C GLN A 266 -7.76 -4.53 -22.86
N VAL A 267 -8.31 -5.75 -22.77
CA VAL A 267 -9.74 -6.00 -23.01
C VAL A 267 -10.64 -5.38 -21.94
N VAL A 268 -10.21 -5.33 -20.67
CA VAL A 268 -11.08 -4.90 -19.57
C VAL A 268 -10.93 -3.43 -19.21
N TYR A 269 -9.69 -2.95 -19.11
CA TYR A 269 -9.41 -1.58 -18.68
C TYR A 269 -8.98 -0.66 -19.84
N GLY A 270 -8.62 -1.24 -20.99
CA GLY A 270 -8.21 -0.49 -22.18
C GLY A 270 -9.30 -0.29 -23.24
N SER A 271 -10.49 -0.88 -23.07
CA SER A 271 -11.60 -0.80 -24.03
C SER A 271 -12.82 -0.08 -23.44
N ASP A 272 -13.66 0.46 -24.32
CA ASP A 272 -14.96 1.00 -23.92
C ASP A 272 -15.87 -0.16 -23.46
N PRO A 273 -16.45 -0.14 -22.25
CA PRO A 273 -17.38 -1.17 -21.80
C PRO A 273 -18.57 -1.38 -22.75
N LYS A 274 -18.98 -0.37 -23.53
CA LYS A 274 -20.02 -0.48 -24.57
C LYS A 274 -19.65 -1.38 -25.75
N ASP A 275 -18.36 -1.63 -25.98
CA ASP A 275 -17.93 -2.56 -27.03
C ASP A 275 -18.30 -4.02 -26.68
N TYR A 276 -18.73 -4.27 -25.43
CA TYR A 276 -19.29 -5.55 -24.98
C TYR A 276 -18.35 -6.74 -25.22
N GLU A 277 -17.03 -6.48 -25.17
CA GLU A 277 -15.97 -7.48 -25.33
C GLU A 277 -15.75 -8.32 -24.07
N TRP A 278 -16.24 -7.84 -22.94
CA TRP A 278 -16.20 -8.52 -21.65
C TRP A 278 -17.43 -8.14 -20.80
N ASN A 279 -17.80 -9.05 -19.90
CA ASN A 279 -18.88 -8.88 -18.93
C ASN A 279 -18.41 -9.10 -17.49
N ILE A 280 -17.45 -10.00 -17.29
CA ILE A 280 -16.89 -10.33 -15.98
C ILE A 280 -15.38 -10.51 -16.13
N ILE A 281 -14.59 -10.14 -15.12
CA ILE A 281 -13.18 -10.54 -14.98
C ILE A 281 -12.87 -11.08 -13.58
N THR A 282 -12.01 -12.10 -13.48
CA THR A 282 -11.35 -12.48 -12.22
C THR A 282 -10.18 -11.54 -11.91
N GLU A 283 -10.29 -10.76 -10.84
CA GLU A 283 -9.26 -9.82 -10.37
C GLU A 283 -8.45 -10.40 -9.20
N ALA A 284 -7.22 -9.91 -9.03
CA ALA A 284 -6.40 -10.14 -7.83
C ALA A 284 -5.71 -8.83 -7.43
N TRP A 285 -5.62 -8.57 -6.13
CA TRP A 285 -5.07 -7.35 -5.55
C TRP A 285 -4.09 -7.68 -4.42
N GLY A 286 -3.04 -6.86 -4.28
CA GLY A 286 -2.17 -6.87 -3.10
C GLY A 286 -2.52 -5.70 -2.18
N ALA A 287 -2.40 -5.89 -0.86
CA ALA A 287 -2.71 -4.86 0.14
C ALA A 287 -1.80 -3.61 0.03
N GLY A 288 -0.54 -3.81 -0.35
CA GLY A 288 0.41 -2.73 -0.67
C GLY A 288 0.99 -1.94 0.51
N ALA A 289 0.38 -2.03 1.70
CA ALA A 289 0.90 -1.57 2.99
C ALA A 289 0.04 -2.12 4.14
N THR A 290 0.53 -2.02 5.38
CA THR A 290 -0.32 -1.98 6.58
C THR A 290 -1.04 -0.63 6.65
N ARG A 291 -2.38 -0.63 6.75
CA ARG A 291 -3.25 0.55 6.62
C ARG A 291 -4.20 0.70 7.80
N ALA A 292 -4.29 1.91 8.35
CA ALA A 292 -5.33 2.25 9.33
C ALA A 292 -6.59 2.88 8.70
N TRP A 293 -6.48 3.34 7.45
CA TRP A 293 -7.49 4.17 6.79
C TRP A 293 -7.77 3.65 5.37
N TRP A 294 -9.03 3.72 4.94
CA TRP A 294 -9.56 2.93 3.83
C TRP A 294 -10.33 3.74 2.78
N ASP A 295 -10.40 5.06 2.94
CA ASP A 295 -11.10 5.98 2.05
C ASP A 295 -10.53 5.95 0.62
N VAL A 296 -9.21 5.89 0.49
CA VAL A 296 -8.51 5.79 -0.80
C VAL A 296 -8.89 4.49 -1.52
N THR A 297 -8.86 3.35 -0.83
CA THR A 297 -9.20 2.06 -1.43
C THR A 297 -10.68 1.96 -1.75
N LEU A 298 -11.58 2.55 -0.95
CA LEU A 298 -12.99 2.65 -1.31
C LEU A 298 -13.22 3.44 -2.59
N ARG A 299 -12.56 4.60 -2.73
CA ARG A 299 -12.61 5.39 -3.97
C ARG A 299 -12.14 4.56 -5.16
N GLN A 300 -10.97 3.92 -5.02
CA GLN A 300 -10.40 3.05 -6.04
C GLN A 300 -11.37 1.95 -6.47
N MET A 301 -12.04 1.32 -5.51
CA MET A 301 -12.78 0.07 -5.73
C MET A 301 -14.26 0.25 -6.04
N TYR A 302 -14.86 1.41 -5.78
CA TYR A 302 -16.31 1.62 -5.93
C TYR A 302 -16.71 2.91 -6.65
N VAL A 303 -15.75 3.79 -6.98
CA VAL A 303 -16.04 5.14 -7.50
C VAL A 303 -15.34 5.37 -8.84
N ARG A 304 -16.05 6.00 -9.78
CA ARG A 304 -15.56 6.25 -11.15
C ARG A 304 -14.23 7.00 -11.15
N GLU A 305 -14.15 8.07 -10.37
CA GLU A 305 -12.98 8.92 -10.21
C GLU A 305 -11.79 8.21 -9.52
N GLY A 306 -11.98 6.97 -9.05
CA GLY A 306 -10.93 6.08 -8.59
C GLY A 306 -10.22 5.30 -9.71
N ASN A 307 -10.66 5.43 -10.97
CA ASN A 307 -10.06 4.88 -12.20
C ASN A 307 -10.06 3.34 -12.36
N TYR A 308 -10.53 2.56 -11.38
CA TYR A 308 -10.65 1.09 -11.50
C TYR A 308 -12.10 0.59 -11.64
N MET A 309 -13.03 1.48 -11.97
CA MET A 309 -14.41 1.11 -12.35
C MET A 309 -14.54 0.94 -13.87
N PRO A 310 -15.56 0.23 -14.38
CA PRO A 310 -15.73 0.03 -15.82
C PRO A 310 -15.78 1.38 -16.56
N GLY A 311 -14.89 1.55 -17.54
CA GLY A 311 -14.67 2.80 -18.29
C GLY A 311 -13.39 3.53 -17.89
N GLY A 312 -12.79 3.20 -16.73
CA GLY A 312 -11.49 3.72 -16.32
C GLY A 312 -11.42 5.24 -16.10
N ASN A 313 -12.57 5.91 -16.05
CA ASN A 313 -12.70 7.37 -16.07
C ASN A 313 -12.22 8.03 -17.38
N ILE A 314 -12.16 7.28 -18.48
CA ILE A 314 -11.77 7.78 -19.81
C ILE A 314 -12.97 8.48 -20.44
N SER A 315 -12.82 9.75 -20.87
CA SER A 315 -13.93 10.61 -21.33
C SER A 315 -14.69 10.05 -22.53
N GLU A 316 -14.01 9.35 -23.43
CA GLU A 316 -14.57 8.79 -24.66
C GLU A 316 -15.36 7.50 -24.40
N PHE A 317 -15.14 6.86 -23.26
CA PHE A 317 -15.74 5.58 -22.91
C PHE A 317 -17.06 5.76 -22.16
N TRP A 318 -17.89 4.72 -22.18
CA TRP A 318 -18.94 4.63 -21.18
C TRP A 318 -18.34 4.35 -19.81
N ASN A 319 -18.73 5.16 -18.83
CA ASN A 319 -18.29 5.02 -17.46
C ASN A 319 -19.46 4.64 -16.56
N TYR A 320 -19.23 3.66 -15.69
CA TYR A 320 -20.09 3.47 -14.53
C TYR A 320 -20.06 4.72 -13.65
N ASP A 321 -21.20 5.14 -13.13
CA ASP A 321 -21.31 6.35 -12.30
C ASP A 321 -22.36 6.16 -11.18
N ASN A 322 -22.04 6.66 -9.99
CA ASN A 322 -22.96 6.79 -8.86
C ASN A 322 -22.66 8.10 -8.13
N LYS A 323 -23.55 9.08 -8.31
CA LYS A 323 -23.37 10.45 -7.79
C LYS A 323 -23.29 10.53 -6.27
N GLU A 324 -24.00 9.66 -5.55
CA GLU A 324 -23.91 9.63 -4.08
C GLU A 324 -22.53 9.12 -3.64
N ALA A 325 -22.05 8.05 -4.28
CA ALA A 325 -20.73 7.49 -4.02
C ALA A 325 -19.61 8.49 -4.32
N SER A 326 -19.65 9.17 -5.48
CA SER A 326 -18.67 10.20 -5.84
C SER A 326 -18.70 11.37 -4.84
N ARG A 327 -19.88 11.88 -4.47
CA ARG A 327 -20.00 12.96 -3.48
C ARG A 327 -19.40 12.58 -2.11
N ILE A 328 -19.64 11.37 -1.64
CA ILE A 328 -19.09 10.89 -0.37
C ILE A 328 -17.58 10.72 -0.47
N SER A 329 -17.10 10.11 -1.56
CA SER A 329 -15.68 9.90 -1.79
C SER A 329 -14.91 11.21 -1.90
N ASP A 330 -15.43 12.21 -2.63
CA ASP A 330 -14.81 13.52 -2.73
C ASP A 330 -14.75 14.22 -1.37
N LYS A 331 -15.80 14.08 -0.54
CA LYS A 331 -15.78 14.60 0.83
C LYS A 331 -14.66 13.95 1.65
N ASN A 332 -14.53 12.62 1.59
CA ASN A 332 -13.57 11.88 2.40
C ASN A 332 -12.12 12.08 1.92
N SER A 333 -11.87 11.99 0.61
CA SER A 333 -10.53 12.11 0.05
C SER A 333 -9.96 13.53 0.17
N ASN A 334 -10.81 14.57 0.25
CA ASN A 334 -10.36 15.96 0.44
C ASN A 334 -10.37 16.43 1.91
N GLY A 335 -10.64 15.56 2.89
CA GLY A 335 -10.65 15.96 4.30
C GLY A 335 -11.81 16.89 4.67
N TRP A 336 -12.93 16.81 3.96
CA TRP A 336 -14.07 17.72 4.12
C TRP A 336 -15.01 17.32 5.26
N PHE A 337 -14.50 16.90 6.41
CA PHE A 337 -15.26 16.48 7.57
C PHE A 337 -14.74 17.16 8.83
N LEU A 338 -15.61 17.38 9.82
CA LEU A 338 -15.22 18.05 11.08
C LEU A 338 -14.92 17.09 12.22
N THR A 339 -15.37 15.84 12.12
CA THR A 339 -15.25 14.83 13.18
C THR A 339 -14.88 13.47 12.59
N ALA A 340 -14.35 12.59 13.44
CA ALA A 340 -14.11 11.19 13.09
C ALA A 340 -15.39 10.46 12.66
N ASP A 341 -16.53 10.76 13.31
CA ASP A 341 -17.82 10.14 13.00
C ASP A 341 -18.28 10.47 11.57
N GLU A 342 -18.06 11.70 11.10
CA GLU A 342 -18.41 12.06 9.73
C GLU A 342 -17.61 11.26 8.69
N TYR A 343 -16.32 11.02 8.95
CA TYR A 343 -15.49 10.16 8.12
C TYR A 343 -16.00 8.72 8.13
N TRP A 344 -16.25 8.15 9.31
CA TRP A 344 -16.70 6.77 9.42
C TRP A 344 -18.08 6.56 8.79
N ASN A 345 -19.04 7.43 9.08
CA ASN A 345 -20.38 7.36 8.50
C ASN A 345 -20.35 7.46 6.97
N GLY A 346 -19.52 8.35 6.42
CA GLY A 346 -19.30 8.45 4.97
C GLY A 346 -18.76 7.16 4.38
N ASN A 347 -17.66 6.62 4.93
CA ASN A 347 -17.04 5.41 4.40
C ASN A 347 -17.91 4.15 4.56
N MET A 348 -18.65 4.02 5.66
CA MET A 348 -19.63 2.93 5.82
C MET A 348 -20.73 3.02 4.76
N ARG A 349 -21.27 4.22 4.52
CA ARG A 349 -22.28 4.43 3.48
C ARG A 349 -21.73 4.15 2.08
N LEU A 350 -20.49 4.54 1.80
CA LEU A 350 -19.83 4.25 0.53
C LEU A 350 -19.62 2.73 0.33
N GLN A 351 -19.24 2.01 1.39
CA GLN A 351 -19.14 0.55 1.36
C GLN A 351 -20.50 -0.13 1.14
N GLU A 352 -21.58 0.36 1.77
CA GLU A 352 -22.94 -0.10 1.52
C GLU A 352 -23.32 0.06 0.05
N ILE A 353 -23.11 1.25 -0.52
CA ILE A 353 -23.38 1.52 -1.95
C ILE A 353 -22.59 0.55 -2.84
N GLY A 354 -21.30 0.34 -2.54
CA GLY A 354 -20.46 -0.60 -3.27
C GLY A 354 -21.00 -2.03 -3.26
N LEU A 355 -21.47 -2.51 -2.10
CA LEU A 355 -22.07 -3.84 -1.94
C LEU A 355 -23.44 -3.95 -2.61
N GLU A 356 -24.27 -2.92 -2.50
CA GLU A 356 -25.60 -2.88 -3.10
C GLU A 356 -25.52 -2.86 -4.63
N ASP A 357 -24.70 -1.95 -5.19
CA ASP A 357 -24.56 -1.82 -6.64
C ASP A 357 -23.78 -2.99 -7.24
N ALA A 358 -22.94 -3.65 -6.42
CA ALA A 358 -22.25 -4.89 -6.72
C ALA A 358 -21.56 -4.89 -8.10
N VAL A 359 -21.00 -3.75 -8.52
CA VAL A 359 -20.20 -3.68 -9.75
C VAL A 359 -18.88 -4.43 -9.56
N ARG A 360 -18.37 -4.44 -8.32
CA ARG A 360 -17.29 -5.29 -7.87
C ARG A 360 -17.76 -6.09 -6.65
N ILE A 361 -17.45 -7.39 -6.60
CA ILE A 361 -17.65 -8.22 -5.40
C ILE A 361 -16.36 -8.94 -5.04
N TYR A 362 -16.07 -9.05 -3.75
CA TYR A 362 -14.90 -9.78 -3.26
C TYR A 362 -15.21 -11.25 -3.06
N LEU A 363 -14.18 -12.10 -3.19
CA LEU A 363 -14.27 -13.55 -3.09
C LEU A 363 -13.54 -14.08 -1.85
N ASN A 364 -12.28 -13.68 -1.67
CA ASN A 364 -11.45 -14.11 -0.55
C ASN A 364 -10.33 -13.09 -0.26
N SER A 365 -9.85 -13.15 0.97
CA SER A 365 -8.51 -12.68 1.36
C SER A 365 -7.59 -13.90 1.39
N GLN A 366 -6.39 -13.76 0.83
CA GLN A 366 -5.40 -14.82 0.73
C GLN A 366 -4.34 -14.63 1.80
N THR A 367 -4.06 -15.70 2.56
CA THR A 367 -2.84 -15.74 3.36
C THR A 367 -1.68 -16.06 2.42
N GLN A 368 -0.80 -15.08 2.20
CA GLN A 368 0.45 -15.31 1.49
C GLN A 368 1.56 -15.59 2.50
N PHE A 369 2.49 -16.45 2.10
CA PHE A 369 3.63 -16.85 2.91
C PHE A 369 4.90 -16.25 2.32
N PHE A 370 5.74 -15.69 3.17
CA PHE A 370 7.10 -15.28 2.83
C PHE A 370 8.05 -16.09 3.70
N VAL A 371 9.22 -16.45 3.16
CA VAL A 371 10.13 -17.35 3.85
C VAL A 371 11.56 -16.84 3.83
N ALA A 372 12.23 -16.96 4.97
CA ALA A 372 13.65 -16.71 5.13
C ALA A 372 14.35 -18.00 5.58
N ASN A 373 15.65 -18.13 5.33
CA ASN A 373 16.42 -19.22 5.90
C ASN A 373 16.67 -18.96 7.40
N LYS A 374 16.14 -19.84 8.26
CA LYS A 374 16.20 -19.69 9.72
C LYS A 374 17.63 -19.62 10.26
N GLU A 375 18.56 -20.35 9.67
CA GLU A 375 19.95 -20.35 10.13
C GLU A 375 20.74 -19.11 9.70
N ARG A 376 20.28 -18.38 8.67
CA ARG A 376 21.01 -17.22 8.12
C ARG A 376 20.76 -15.94 8.87
N PHE A 377 19.62 -15.81 9.54
CA PHE A 377 19.22 -14.60 10.27
C PHE A 377 19.55 -14.72 11.77
N ASN A 378 19.92 -13.59 12.39
CA ASN A 378 20.09 -13.49 13.84
C ASN A 378 18.76 -13.16 14.55
N ARG A 379 17.83 -12.50 13.84
CA ARG A 379 16.49 -12.13 14.30
C ARG A 379 15.52 -12.00 13.13
N ARG A 380 14.22 -11.96 13.40
CA ARG A 380 13.18 -11.68 12.39
C ARG A 380 13.25 -10.23 11.90
N MET A 381 12.88 -10.03 10.64
CA MET A 381 12.85 -8.70 10.00
C MET A 381 11.54 -7.97 10.33
N LEU A 382 11.57 -6.64 10.36
CA LEU A 382 10.35 -5.83 10.35
C LEU A 382 9.55 -6.15 9.08
N TYR A 383 8.39 -6.78 9.22
CA TYR A 383 7.50 -7.10 8.11
C TYR A 383 6.18 -6.36 8.27
N GLY A 384 5.56 -6.00 7.16
CA GLY A 384 4.22 -5.45 7.17
C GLY A 384 3.21 -6.49 7.64
N VAL A 385 2.46 -6.21 8.69
CA VAL A 385 1.37 -7.11 9.14
C VAL A 385 0.19 -7.12 8.16
N GLY A 386 0.18 -6.20 7.18
CA GLY A 386 -0.77 -6.15 6.07
C GLY A 386 -0.24 -6.57 4.70
N ASP A 387 1.05 -6.39 4.43
CA ASP A 387 1.67 -6.54 3.11
C ASP A 387 2.91 -7.45 3.07
N GLY A 388 3.34 -7.98 4.22
CA GLY A 388 4.39 -8.99 4.32
C GLY A 388 5.80 -8.43 4.19
N VAL A 389 6.66 -9.12 3.45
CA VAL A 389 8.05 -8.68 3.23
C VAL A 389 8.04 -7.45 2.33
N ASN A 390 8.57 -6.33 2.85
CA ASN A 390 8.59 -5.04 2.18
C ASN A 390 9.93 -4.32 2.38
N ASP A 391 9.98 -3.01 2.10
CA ASP A 391 11.18 -2.19 2.26
C ASP A 391 11.77 -2.27 3.68
N TRP A 392 10.92 -2.18 4.71
CA TRP A 392 11.36 -2.28 6.11
C TRP A 392 11.97 -3.64 6.44
N SER A 393 11.55 -4.71 5.74
CA SER A 393 12.16 -6.03 5.91
C SER A 393 13.59 -6.05 5.41
N ILE A 394 13.87 -5.37 4.30
CA ILE A 394 15.22 -5.26 3.75
C ILE A 394 16.10 -4.37 4.63
N ARG A 395 15.58 -3.22 5.08
CA ARG A 395 16.29 -2.25 5.93
C ARG A 395 16.68 -2.82 7.30
N SER A 396 15.82 -3.67 7.88
CA SER A 396 16.01 -4.27 9.20
C SER A 396 16.67 -5.64 9.20
N ALA A 397 17.06 -6.16 8.02
CA ALA A 397 17.67 -7.48 7.93
C ALA A 397 18.96 -7.57 8.76
N ASP A 398 19.06 -8.61 9.60
CA ASP A 398 20.25 -8.92 10.39
C ASP A 398 20.67 -10.36 10.12
N ILE A 399 21.70 -10.53 9.30
CA ILE A 399 22.18 -11.83 8.86
C ILE A 399 23.58 -12.14 9.39
N LYS A 400 23.89 -13.43 9.45
CA LYS A 400 25.23 -13.92 9.76
C LYS A 400 26.20 -13.59 8.63
N PRO A 401 27.45 -13.21 8.94
CA PRO A 401 28.45 -12.95 7.91
C PRO A 401 28.75 -14.22 7.09
N ASN A 402 29.25 -14.00 5.87
CA ASN A 402 29.85 -15.03 5.05
C ASN A 402 31.24 -15.41 5.60
N ARG A 403 31.95 -16.34 4.93
CA ARG A 403 33.30 -16.78 5.34
C ARG A 403 34.35 -15.66 5.35
N ASN A 404 34.11 -14.56 4.65
CA ASN A 404 34.99 -13.39 4.57
C ASN A 404 34.62 -12.32 5.62
N GLY A 405 33.62 -12.56 6.47
CA GLY A 405 33.15 -11.58 7.46
C GLY A 405 32.13 -10.57 6.92
N GLU A 406 31.73 -10.66 5.65
CA GLU A 406 30.76 -9.74 5.05
C GLU A 406 29.32 -10.23 5.26
N LYS A 407 28.42 -9.35 5.65
CA LYS A 407 26.97 -9.60 5.73
C LYS A 407 26.32 -9.27 4.39
N VAL A 408 26.13 -10.30 3.55
CA VAL A 408 25.52 -10.18 2.20
C VAL A 408 24.15 -10.86 2.17
N LEU A 409 23.08 -10.06 2.06
CA LEU A 409 21.69 -10.54 1.97
C LEU A 409 21.38 -10.94 0.53
N ARG A 410 21.00 -12.19 0.29
CA ARG A 410 20.54 -12.70 -1.00
C ARG A 410 19.02 -12.80 -1.03
N VAL A 411 18.39 -11.97 -1.84
CA VAL A 411 16.95 -11.86 -1.97
C VAL A 411 16.51 -12.45 -3.31
N LEU A 412 15.59 -13.41 -3.27
CA LEU A 412 14.94 -13.98 -4.45
C LEU A 412 13.60 -13.30 -4.72
N GLN A 413 13.33 -13.06 -5.99
CA GLN A 413 12.02 -12.70 -6.51
C GLN A 413 11.55 -13.75 -7.52
N HIS A 414 10.23 -13.96 -7.58
CA HIS A 414 9.62 -14.85 -8.56
C HIS A 414 9.08 -14.07 -9.75
N SER A 415 9.61 -14.35 -10.95
CA SER A 415 9.12 -13.79 -12.21
C SER A 415 8.96 -14.90 -13.22
N ALA A 416 7.74 -15.15 -13.67
CA ALA A 416 7.48 -16.13 -14.75
C ALA A 416 8.24 -15.78 -16.04
N GLN A 417 8.55 -14.49 -16.27
CA GLN A 417 9.34 -14.03 -17.41
C GLN A 417 10.86 -14.09 -17.15
N GLY A 418 11.29 -14.33 -15.92
CA GLY A 418 12.70 -14.46 -15.55
C GLY A 418 13.50 -13.16 -15.59
N SER A 419 12.85 -11.99 -15.52
CA SER A 419 13.49 -10.66 -15.56
C SER A 419 13.20 -9.83 -14.31
N LEU A 420 14.22 -9.11 -13.82
CA LEU A 420 14.12 -8.09 -12.77
C LEU A 420 13.84 -6.68 -13.31
N PHE A 421 14.04 -6.45 -14.60
CA PHE A 421 14.03 -5.12 -15.22
C PHE A 421 12.90 -5.03 -16.26
N ILE A 422 11.65 -5.08 -15.80
CA ILE A 422 10.46 -5.14 -16.68
C ILE A 422 9.99 -3.73 -17.05
N SER A 423 9.88 -2.83 -16.07
CA SER A 423 9.46 -1.44 -16.31
C SER A 423 10.64 -0.47 -16.52
N PRO A 424 10.41 0.67 -17.22
CA PRO A 424 11.33 1.80 -17.20
C PRO A 424 11.53 2.34 -15.78
N TRP A 425 12.77 2.72 -15.44
CA TRP A 425 13.09 3.34 -14.16
C TRP A 425 13.05 4.85 -14.32
N ASP A 426 11.84 5.39 -14.45
CA ASP A 426 11.58 6.83 -14.53
C ASP A 426 11.28 7.38 -13.12
N PRO A 427 12.17 8.18 -12.52
CA PRO A 427 11.94 8.77 -11.21
C PRO A 427 11.04 10.00 -11.25
N VAL A 428 10.63 10.47 -12.44
CA VAL A 428 9.89 11.72 -12.64
C VAL A 428 8.44 11.45 -13.06
N GLY A 429 8.22 10.60 -14.07
CA GLY A 429 6.90 10.31 -14.62
C GLY A 429 6.03 9.39 -13.77
N VAL A 430 4.70 9.46 -13.96
CA VAL A 430 3.72 8.64 -13.21
C VAL A 430 3.80 7.13 -13.47
N GLY A 431 4.45 6.72 -14.58
CA GLY A 431 4.55 5.33 -15.03
C GLY A 431 5.85 4.61 -14.67
N GLY A 432 6.83 5.33 -14.11
CA GLY A 432 8.12 4.76 -13.76
C GLY A 432 8.06 3.77 -12.61
N PHE A 433 8.94 2.77 -12.64
CA PHE A 433 9.03 1.73 -11.61
C PHE A 433 7.68 1.00 -11.40
N SER A 434 6.86 0.84 -12.44
CA SER A 434 5.48 0.37 -12.34
C SER A 434 5.32 -1.11 -11.97
N ASP A 435 6.42 -1.87 -11.88
CA ASP A 435 6.41 -3.27 -11.45
C ASP A 435 6.84 -3.44 -9.97
N ALA A 436 6.35 -4.48 -9.31
CA ALA A 436 6.67 -4.77 -7.91
C ALA A 436 8.14 -5.15 -7.69
N TYR A 437 8.83 -5.65 -8.73
CA TYR A 437 10.23 -6.06 -8.64
C TYR A 437 11.13 -4.85 -8.40
N SER A 438 10.91 -3.80 -9.17
CA SER A 438 11.62 -2.54 -9.05
C SER A 438 11.36 -1.88 -7.69
N ALA A 439 10.12 -1.94 -7.19
CA ALA A 439 9.71 -1.32 -5.92
C ALA A 439 10.51 -1.84 -4.70
N ILE A 440 10.68 -3.16 -4.56
CA ILE A 440 11.43 -3.73 -3.43
C ILE A 440 12.95 -3.50 -3.53
N MET A 441 13.47 -3.21 -4.73
CA MET A 441 14.87 -2.88 -4.95
C MET A 441 15.17 -1.41 -4.64
N ILE A 442 14.26 -0.50 -5.00
CA ILE A 442 14.46 0.94 -4.81
C ILE A 442 13.98 1.47 -3.46
N GLY A 443 13.03 0.80 -2.80
CA GLY A 443 12.58 1.13 -1.44
C GLY A 443 13.75 1.40 -0.47
N PRO A 444 14.73 0.49 -0.32
CA PRO A 444 15.83 0.68 0.63
C PRO A 444 16.85 1.71 0.16
N CYS A 445 16.70 2.20 -1.07
CA CYS A 445 17.51 3.28 -1.62
C CYS A 445 16.91 4.67 -1.35
N SER A 446 15.66 4.78 -0.90
CA SER A 446 14.94 6.06 -0.87
C SER A 446 14.16 6.30 0.42
N ASP A 447 14.47 7.43 1.05
CA ASP A 447 13.61 8.08 2.03
C ASP A 447 12.89 9.22 1.30
N ALA A 448 11.79 8.92 0.59
CA ALA A 448 11.19 9.92 -0.29
C ALA A 448 10.33 10.93 0.47
N GLY A 449 9.43 10.47 1.33
CA GLY A 449 8.49 11.34 2.05
C GLY A 449 9.10 12.04 3.27
N ALA A 450 8.42 13.06 3.77
CA ALA A 450 8.64 13.55 5.14
C ALA A 450 8.27 12.48 6.18
N THR A 451 7.30 11.61 5.82
CA THR A 451 6.75 10.56 6.66
C THR A 451 6.55 9.23 5.92
N PHE A 452 6.29 8.18 6.68
CA PHE A 452 5.86 6.86 6.22
C PHE A 452 4.84 6.23 7.20
N GLU A 453 4.18 5.15 6.81
CA GLU A 453 3.30 4.37 7.69
C GLU A 453 4.10 3.21 8.32
N SER A 454 4.04 3.07 9.64
CA SER A 454 4.67 1.97 10.37
C SER A 454 4.19 0.59 9.85
N PRO A 455 5.10 -0.37 9.60
CA PRO A 455 4.73 -1.69 9.08
C PRO A 455 3.91 -2.53 10.08
N SER A 456 4.01 -2.24 11.38
CA SER A 456 3.30 -2.98 12.44
C SER A 456 2.01 -2.29 12.88
N THR A 457 2.00 -0.96 12.96
CA THR A 457 0.89 -0.21 13.58
C THR A 457 0.11 0.66 12.60
N ALA A 458 0.58 0.84 11.37
CA ALA A 458 0.08 1.81 10.38
C ALA A 458 0.07 3.28 10.85
N LYS A 459 0.71 3.60 11.98
CA LYS A 459 0.88 4.98 12.44
C LYS A 459 1.80 5.76 11.50
N THR A 460 1.53 7.05 11.37
CA THR A 460 2.40 7.97 10.64
C THR A 460 3.67 8.23 11.44
N GLU A 461 4.83 7.98 10.85
CA GLU A 461 6.15 8.24 11.44
C GLU A 461 6.93 9.24 10.58
N PHE A 462 7.67 10.16 11.22
CA PHE A 462 8.50 11.13 10.51
C PHE A 462 9.92 10.61 10.27
N ILE A 463 10.45 10.80 9.06
CA ILE A 463 11.77 10.30 8.63
C ILE A 463 12.73 11.41 8.17
N LEU A 464 12.24 12.46 7.52
CA LEU A 464 13.08 13.56 7.01
C LEU A 464 12.81 14.91 7.68
N GLY A 465 12.22 14.89 8.87
CA GLY A 465 12.01 16.08 9.67
C GLY A 465 11.26 15.77 10.95
N GLU A 466 10.96 16.81 11.70
CA GLU A 466 10.27 16.73 12.99
C GLU A 466 9.20 17.84 13.04
N ALA A 467 7.98 17.46 13.39
CA ALA A 467 6.89 18.40 13.62
C ALA A 467 6.88 18.86 15.08
N ASP A 468 6.70 20.16 15.33
CA ASP A 468 6.44 20.67 16.67
C ASP A 468 4.94 20.63 16.94
N THR A 469 4.48 19.56 17.58
CA THR A 469 3.08 19.40 17.96
C THR A 469 2.60 20.44 18.97
N ASN A 470 3.49 21.16 19.67
CA ASN A 470 3.09 22.26 20.57
C ASN A 470 2.72 23.53 19.79
N SER A 471 3.25 23.70 18.58
CA SER A 471 2.93 24.81 17.68
C SER A 471 1.63 24.59 16.88
N LEU A 472 1.06 23.39 16.99
CA LEU A 472 -0.11 22.99 16.22
C LEU A 472 -1.33 23.82 16.60
N GLU A 473 -1.89 24.49 15.61
CA GLU A 473 -3.18 25.19 15.70
C GLU A 473 -4.16 24.56 14.71
N ILE A 474 -5.40 24.34 15.15
CA ILE A 474 -6.50 23.87 14.31
C ILE A 474 -7.61 24.91 14.36
N GLY A 475 -8.00 25.40 13.19
CA GLY A 475 -9.07 26.38 13.04
C GLY A 475 -9.90 26.04 11.83
N VAL A 476 -10.88 25.16 12.02
CA VAL A 476 -11.77 24.68 10.97
C VAL A 476 -13.21 24.74 11.45
N ARG A 477 -14.12 25.15 10.56
CA ARG A 477 -15.56 25.15 10.82
C ARG A 477 -16.34 24.73 9.58
N ALA A 478 -17.62 24.44 9.77
CA ALA A 478 -18.53 24.18 8.66
C ALA A 478 -18.55 25.37 7.68
N GLY A 479 -18.38 25.06 6.40
CA GLY A 479 -18.60 25.98 5.29
C GLY A 479 -19.80 25.58 4.45
N ASN A 480 -19.91 26.18 3.26
CA ASN A 480 -21.01 25.91 2.35
C ASN A 480 -20.85 24.55 1.65
N ASN A 481 -21.97 23.89 1.34
CA ASN A 481 -22.02 22.63 0.60
C ASN A 481 -21.19 21.48 1.20
N GLY A 482 -20.89 21.54 2.51
CA GLY A 482 -20.12 20.53 3.21
C GLY A 482 -18.60 20.65 3.04
N ILE A 483 -18.10 21.71 2.41
CA ILE A 483 -16.67 22.01 2.33
C ILE A 483 -16.28 22.84 3.57
N PRO A 484 -15.33 22.42 4.40
CA PRO A 484 -14.88 23.19 5.56
C PRO A 484 -14.23 24.51 5.16
N VAL A 485 -14.18 25.43 6.12
CA VAL A 485 -13.45 26.69 5.95
C VAL A 485 -12.48 26.91 7.10
N GLY A 486 -11.28 27.36 6.73
CA GLY A 486 -10.21 27.69 7.65
C GLY A 486 -10.46 29.01 8.37
N THR A 487 -10.07 29.07 9.64
CA THR A 487 -10.15 30.26 10.48
C THR A 487 -8.79 30.73 10.96
N ILE A 488 -7.72 29.96 10.75
CA ILE A 488 -6.35 30.37 11.05
C ILE A 488 -5.95 31.41 10.00
N LYS A 489 -5.48 32.58 10.43
CA LYS A 489 -4.97 33.60 9.50
C LYS A 489 -3.59 33.20 8.99
N VAL A 490 -3.40 33.24 7.67
CA VAL A 490 -2.08 33.06 7.06
C VAL A 490 -1.44 34.45 6.93
N PRO A 491 -0.25 34.68 7.48
CA PRO A 491 0.49 35.93 7.34
C PRO A 491 0.81 36.25 5.88
N GLN A 492 0.84 37.55 5.53
CA GLN A 492 1.10 37.99 4.16
C GLN A 492 2.49 37.60 3.64
N ASN A 493 3.48 37.50 4.53
CA ASN A 493 4.84 37.09 4.17
C ASN A 493 4.99 35.57 3.90
N ALA A 494 3.91 34.79 3.96
CA ALA A 494 3.93 33.39 3.52
C ALA A 494 4.14 33.32 2.00
N LYS A 495 5.10 32.51 1.56
CA LYS A 495 5.57 32.46 0.16
C LYS A 495 5.12 31.18 -0.53
N MET A 496 4.79 31.31 -1.81
CA MET A 496 4.54 30.21 -2.74
C MET A 496 5.18 30.52 -4.09
N TYR A 497 5.66 29.49 -4.78
CA TYR A 497 6.19 29.64 -6.14
C TYR A 497 5.05 29.81 -7.16
N ASN A 498 5.18 30.81 -8.03
CA ASN A 498 4.23 31.10 -9.10
C ASN A 498 4.84 30.73 -10.47
N PRO A 499 4.33 29.70 -11.16
CA PRO A 499 4.89 29.24 -12.43
C PRO A 499 4.67 30.24 -13.58
N TYR A 500 3.68 31.14 -13.49
CA TYR A 500 3.46 32.17 -14.50
C TYR A 500 4.53 33.28 -14.47
N THR A 501 5.04 33.61 -13.28
CA THR A 501 6.06 34.66 -13.09
C THR A 501 7.46 34.10 -12.83
N GLN A 502 7.57 32.79 -12.62
CA GLN A 502 8.78 32.06 -12.26
C GLN A 502 9.43 32.58 -10.97
N LYS A 503 8.62 33.00 -9.99
CA LYS A 503 9.09 33.65 -8.74
C LYS A 503 8.36 33.15 -7.51
N TRP A 504 9.04 33.23 -6.37
CA TRP A 504 8.42 33.12 -5.06
C TRP A 504 7.69 34.41 -4.73
N GLU A 505 6.38 34.33 -4.53
CA GLU A 505 5.54 35.47 -4.23
C GLU A 505 4.81 35.29 -2.90
N GLU A 506 4.61 36.41 -2.24
CA GLU A 506 3.91 36.54 -0.96
C GLU A 506 2.39 36.65 -1.17
N GLY A 507 1.62 36.11 -0.22
CA GLY A 507 0.16 36.27 -0.18
C GLY A 507 -0.59 35.57 -1.31
N LEU A 508 -0.04 34.45 -1.83
CA LEU A 508 -0.67 33.67 -2.89
C LEU A 508 -1.59 32.55 -2.36
N THR A 509 -2.66 32.31 -3.12
CA THR A 509 -3.47 31.09 -3.07
C THR A 509 -3.71 30.55 -4.46
N VAL A 510 -3.98 29.25 -4.55
CA VAL A 510 -4.25 28.54 -5.79
C VAL A 510 -5.72 28.14 -5.85
N LYS A 511 -6.32 28.21 -7.04
CA LYS A 511 -7.67 27.70 -7.31
C LYS A 511 -7.71 26.92 -8.60
N VAL A 512 -8.50 25.85 -8.63
CA VAL A 512 -8.87 25.19 -9.88
C VAL A 512 -10.03 25.96 -10.53
N ASN A 513 -9.87 26.38 -11.79
CA ASN A 513 -10.93 27.05 -12.56
C ASN A 513 -11.93 26.05 -13.15
N GLU A 514 -12.98 26.56 -13.82
CA GLU A 514 -14.02 25.72 -14.45
C GLU A 514 -13.51 24.77 -15.54
N ASN A 515 -12.33 25.04 -16.10
CA ASN A 515 -11.67 24.21 -17.11
C ASN A 515 -10.72 23.16 -16.50
N GLY A 516 -10.58 23.11 -15.17
CA GLY A 516 -9.66 22.20 -14.50
C GLY A 516 -8.21 22.69 -14.45
N GLU A 517 -7.96 23.99 -14.65
CA GLU A 517 -6.62 24.58 -14.68
C GLU A 517 -6.33 25.35 -13.38
N LEU A 518 -5.06 25.38 -12.95
CA LEU A 518 -4.64 26.13 -11.77
C LEU A 518 -4.48 27.63 -12.07
N VAL A 519 -5.07 28.43 -11.19
CA VAL A 519 -4.98 29.90 -11.19
C VAL A 519 -4.38 30.36 -9.86
N TYR A 520 -3.29 31.12 -9.94
CA TYR A 520 -2.61 31.70 -8.79
C TYR A 520 -3.13 33.11 -8.56
N GLN A 521 -3.54 33.43 -7.33
CA GLN A 521 -4.22 34.68 -6.99
C GLN A 521 -3.62 35.28 -5.72
N LYS A 522 -3.34 36.59 -5.74
CA LYS A 522 -2.99 37.33 -4.52
C LYS A 522 -4.22 37.59 -3.66
N SER A 523 -4.07 37.48 -2.35
CA SER A 523 -5.13 37.75 -1.38
C SER A 523 -4.57 38.30 -0.08
N ASP A 524 -5.17 39.40 0.39
CA ASP A 524 -4.84 40.00 1.69
C ASP A 524 -5.47 39.23 2.88
N ASN A 525 -6.40 38.31 2.60
CA ASN A 525 -7.23 37.61 3.60
C ASN A 525 -7.16 36.09 3.44
N LEU A 526 -5.94 35.55 3.51
CA LEU A 526 -5.71 34.11 3.45
C LEU A 526 -6.03 33.44 4.80
N THR A 527 -6.69 32.28 4.73
CA THR A 527 -6.90 31.42 5.89
C THR A 527 -6.52 29.97 5.60
N ALA A 528 -6.21 29.24 6.67
CA ALA A 528 -5.86 27.82 6.65
C ALA A 528 -6.67 27.03 7.69
N TYR A 529 -6.74 25.71 7.51
CA TYR A 529 -7.36 24.79 8.47
C TYR A 529 -6.41 24.51 9.63
N VAL A 530 -5.12 24.32 9.31
CA VAL A 530 -4.08 23.92 10.25
C VAL A 530 -2.83 24.76 10.07
N LYS A 531 -2.15 25.07 11.17
CA LYS A 531 -0.80 25.64 11.22
C LYS A 531 0.08 24.74 12.09
N CYS A 532 1.31 24.48 11.66
CA CYS A 532 2.29 23.75 12.45
C CYS A 532 3.72 24.12 11.99
N ASP A 533 4.63 24.24 12.95
CA ASP A 533 6.06 24.39 12.67
C ASP A 533 6.68 23.01 12.39
N PHE A 534 7.50 22.94 11.35
CA PHE A 534 8.17 21.75 10.89
C PHE A 534 9.64 22.04 10.65
N LYS A 535 10.49 21.19 11.21
CA LYS A 535 11.95 21.29 11.05
C LYS A 535 12.44 20.16 10.16
N PRO A 536 12.89 20.44 8.93
CA PRO A 536 13.52 19.43 8.10
C PRO A 536 14.81 18.92 8.74
N ARG A 537 15.10 17.64 8.53
CA ARG A 537 16.35 17.01 8.96
C ARG A 537 17.32 16.96 7.78
N SER A 538 18.61 17.23 8.05
CA SER A 538 19.66 17.09 7.05
C SER A 538 19.95 15.61 6.75
N PHE A 539 20.27 15.31 5.51
CA PHE A 539 20.67 13.99 5.03
C PHE A 539 21.72 14.13 3.92
N LYS A 540 22.36 13.02 3.57
CA LYS A 540 23.35 13.00 2.48
C LYS A 540 22.83 12.22 1.28
N TRP A 541 22.95 12.80 0.10
CA TRP A 541 22.70 12.11 -1.17
C TRP A 541 23.76 11.05 -1.42
N HIS A 542 23.44 9.99 -2.17
CA HIS A 542 24.38 8.89 -2.46
C HIS A 542 25.64 9.30 -3.23
N HIS A 543 25.62 10.47 -3.89
CA HIS A 543 26.81 11.09 -4.49
C HIS A 543 27.65 11.92 -3.49
N GLY A 544 27.33 11.88 -2.20
CA GLY A 544 28.13 12.46 -1.12
C GLY A 544 27.88 13.93 -0.82
N ILE A 545 26.88 14.57 -1.43
CA ILE A 545 26.52 15.96 -1.13
C ILE A 545 25.50 15.98 0.01
N GLU A 546 25.73 16.87 0.97
CA GLU A 546 24.79 17.16 2.04
C GLU A 546 23.56 17.89 1.49
N SER A 547 22.37 17.51 1.93
CA SER A 547 21.13 18.19 1.60
C SER A 547 21.16 19.65 2.09
N SER A 548 20.50 20.53 1.35
CA SER A 548 20.30 21.91 1.76
C SER A 548 18.86 22.35 1.47
N LEU A 549 18.50 23.57 1.88
CA LEU A 549 17.15 24.10 1.67
C LEU A 549 16.73 24.03 0.19
N VAL A 550 17.67 24.13 -0.75
CA VAL A 550 17.43 24.01 -2.20
C VAL A 550 16.70 22.71 -2.58
N ASP A 551 17.00 21.59 -1.90
CA ASP A 551 16.41 20.29 -2.21
C ASP A 551 14.91 20.24 -1.89
N LEU A 552 14.47 21.01 -0.89
CA LEU A 552 13.06 21.17 -0.52
C LEU A 552 12.37 22.19 -1.43
N MET A 553 13.05 23.29 -1.73
CA MET A 553 12.48 24.38 -2.52
C MET A 553 12.30 23.98 -3.99
N TYR A 554 13.25 23.24 -4.57
CA TYR A 554 13.15 22.76 -5.95
C TYR A 554 11.92 21.88 -6.17
N GLY A 555 11.52 21.04 -5.20
CA GLY A 555 10.32 20.22 -5.35
C GLY A 555 9.04 21.03 -5.52
N SER A 556 8.92 22.15 -4.80
CA SER A 556 7.79 23.07 -4.98
C SER A 556 7.81 23.74 -6.36
N VAL A 557 9.00 24.12 -6.84
CA VAL A 557 9.20 24.71 -8.18
C VAL A 557 8.82 23.71 -9.28
N PHE A 558 9.37 22.49 -9.20
CA PHE A 558 9.12 21.43 -10.17
C PHE A 558 7.63 21.09 -10.25
N ILE A 559 6.99 20.83 -9.11
CA ILE A 559 5.58 20.44 -9.08
C ILE A 559 4.70 21.56 -9.64
N ALA A 560 4.91 22.81 -9.24
CA ALA A 560 4.14 23.94 -9.75
C ALA A 560 4.26 24.10 -11.28
N ASN A 561 5.47 23.94 -11.84
CA ASN A 561 5.70 24.02 -13.29
C ASN A 561 5.08 22.84 -14.05
N VAL A 562 5.23 21.60 -13.55
CA VAL A 562 4.76 20.40 -14.27
C VAL A 562 3.24 20.26 -14.29
N ILE A 563 2.54 20.82 -13.30
CA ILE A 563 1.08 20.69 -13.19
C ILE A 563 0.30 21.92 -13.67
N THR A 564 0.99 23.04 -13.94
CA THR A 564 0.37 24.29 -14.39
C THR A 564 0.68 24.53 -15.85
N LYS A 565 -0.34 24.47 -16.70
CA LYS A 565 -0.21 24.84 -18.12
C LYS A 565 -0.10 26.36 -18.24
N THR A 566 1.10 26.89 -18.40
CA THR A 566 1.31 28.36 -18.45
C THR A 566 0.94 28.97 -19.80
N ASN A 567 0.98 28.18 -20.88
CA ASN A 567 0.59 28.58 -22.23
C ASN A 567 0.32 27.34 -23.12
N GLU A 568 -0.20 27.54 -24.33
CA GLU A 568 -0.56 26.45 -25.26
C GLU A 568 0.63 25.60 -25.75
N ASN A 569 1.85 26.16 -25.74
CA ASN A 569 3.06 25.46 -26.17
C ASN A 569 3.94 25.05 -24.98
N ASP A 570 3.37 25.01 -23.77
CA ASP A 570 4.10 24.65 -22.56
C ASP A 570 4.47 23.17 -22.57
N LYS A 571 5.73 22.90 -22.89
CA LYS A 571 6.30 21.55 -22.89
C LYS A 571 6.63 21.03 -21.49
N TYR A 572 6.61 21.88 -20.48
CA TYR A 572 6.87 21.49 -19.09
C TYR A 572 5.64 20.85 -18.45
N TYR A 573 4.45 21.27 -18.87
CA TYR A 573 3.19 20.72 -18.39
C TYR A 573 3.00 19.24 -18.78
N ASP A 574 2.66 18.41 -17.78
CA ASP A 574 2.25 17.02 -17.95
C ASP A 574 0.85 16.79 -17.35
N SER A 575 -0.11 16.41 -18.19
CA SER A 575 -1.50 16.24 -17.77
C SER A 575 -1.71 15.06 -16.81
N ALA A 576 -0.88 14.01 -16.91
CA ALA A 576 -0.97 12.85 -16.04
C ALA A 576 -0.50 13.18 -14.62
N MET A 577 0.55 13.98 -14.49
CA MET A 577 1.03 14.57 -13.23
C MET A 577 0.02 15.56 -12.68
N ALA A 578 -0.51 16.48 -13.50
CA ALA A 578 -1.56 17.41 -13.07
C ALA A 578 -2.76 16.66 -12.47
N GLY A 579 -3.22 15.60 -13.13
CA GLY A 579 -4.30 14.74 -12.63
C GLY A 579 -4.05 14.10 -11.25
N ARG A 580 -2.81 14.10 -10.73
CA ARG A 580 -2.46 13.61 -9.38
C ARG A 580 -2.41 14.70 -8.32
N TYR A 581 -2.02 15.92 -8.68
CA TYR A 581 -1.75 16.98 -7.71
C TYR A 581 -2.77 18.12 -7.69
N LEU A 582 -3.60 18.28 -8.74
CA LEU A 582 -4.57 19.38 -8.85
C LEU A 582 -5.46 19.52 -7.60
N SER A 583 -6.01 18.41 -7.10
CA SER A 583 -6.90 18.42 -5.92
C SER A 583 -6.16 18.83 -4.64
N ALA A 584 -4.89 18.45 -4.50
CA ALA A 584 -4.08 18.82 -3.34
C ALA A 584 -3.64 20.30 -3.39
N MET A 585 -3.58 20.89 -4.59
CA MET A 585 -3.22 22.28 -4.80
C MET A 585 -4.41 23.24 -4.72
N ASP A 586 -5.65 22.76 -4.85
CA ASP A 586 -6.83 23.63 -4.76
C ASP A 586 -6.97 24.22 -3.36
N GLY A 587 -6.99 25.55 -3.28
CA GLY A 587 -6.98 26.28 -2.02
C GLY A 587 -5.63 26.28 -1.29
N ALA A 588 -4.55 25.74 -1.87
CA ALA A 588 -3.23 25.79 -1.24
C ALA A 588 -2.80 27.24 -0.96
N VAL A 589 -2.00 27.41 0.10
CA VAL A 589 -1.44 28.69 0.56
C VAL A 589 0.06 28.55 0.79
N GLY A 590 0.78 29.67 0.83
CA GLY A 590 2.22 29.67 1.06
C GLY A 590 2.63 29.26 2.48
N SER A 591 3.94 29.04 2.66
CA SER A 591 4.56 28.77 3.97
C SER A 591 5.54 29.87 4.35
N ILE A 592 5.89 29.98 5.64
CA ILE A 592 6.97 30.86 6.10
C ILE A 592 8.23 30.02 6.26
N ILE A 593 9.34 30.49 5.69
CA ILE A 593 10.66 29.92 5.92
C ILE A 593 11.33 30.75 7.00
N ASN A 594 11.65 30.11 8.12
CA ASN A 594 12.26 30.75 9.27
C ASN A 594 13.78 30.88 9.09
N GLU A 595 14.40 31.80 9.84
CA GLU A 595 15.85 32.08 9.74
C GLU A 595 16.73 30.84 10.01
N ASP A 596 16.22 29.88 10.78
CA ASP A 596 16.91 28.63 11.11
C ASP A 596 16.69 27.50 10.08
N GLY A 597 15.97 27.77 8.99
CA GLY A 597 15.65 26.80 7.95
C GLY A 597 14.44 25.91 8.26
N SER A 598 13.77 26.12 9.39
CA SER A 598 12.45 25.51 9.66
C SER A 598 11.33 26.21 8.88
N PHE A 599 10.17 25.57 8.83
CA PHE A 599 8.99 26.06 8.12
C PHE A 599 7.83 26.23 9.09
N THR A 600 7.11 27.35 9.01
CA THR A 600 5.74 27.42 9.53
C THR A 600 4.80 27.09 8.37
N LEU A 601 4.17 25.93 8.48
CA LEU A 601 3.32 25.33 7.45
C LEU A 601 1.86 25.71 7.66
N TYR A 602 1.13 25.83 6.55
CA TYR A 602 -0.31 26.10 6.53
C TYR A 602 -1.00 25.10 5.60
N GLY A 603 -1.98 24.36 6.12
CA GLY A 603 -2.67 23.30 5.38
C GLY A 603 -4.17 23.54 5.27
N ASN A 604 -4.75 23.14 4.13
CA ASN A 604 -6.19 23.14 3.86
C ASN A 604 -6.76 21.73 3.69
N TYR A 605 -6.21 20.80 4.47
CA TYR A 605 -6.69 19.44 4.64
C TYR A 605 -6.92 19.19 6.13
N TYR A 606 -8.03 18.56 6.51
CA TYR A 606 -8.33 18.27 7.91
C TYR A 606 -8.55 16.77 8.18
N TRP A 607 -7.85 16.24 9.18
CA TRP A 607 -7.82 14.83 9.58
C TRP A 607 -7.83 14.68 11.12
N PRO A 608 -8.98 14.88 11.78
CA PRO A 608 -9.10 14.85 13.25
C PRO A 608 -8.81 13.49 13.91
N MET A 609 -8.63 12.43 13.13
CA MET A 609 -8.48 11.07 13.65
C MET A 609 -7.02 10.70 13.94
N ASP A 610 -6.07 11.39 13.32
CA ASP A 610 -4.62 11.14 13.43
C ASP A 610 -3.88 12.45 13.19
N MET A 611 -3.29 12.99 14.25
CA MET A 611 -2.67 14.31 14.20
C MET A 611 -1.30 14.31 13.52
N ASP A 612 -0.58 13.19 13.57
CA ASP A 612 0.68 13.07 12.84
C ASP A 612 0.40 13.01 11.35
N ARG A 613 -0.65 12.27 10.92
CA ARG A 613 -1.13 12.31 9.54
C ARG A 613 -1.59 13.70 9.13
N GLN A 614 -2.30 14.41 10.01
CA GLN A 614 -2.71 15.79 9.76
C GLN A 614 -1.52 16.70 9.42
N ILE A 615 -0.43 16.60 10.19
CA ILE A 615 0.76 17.42 9.98
C ILE A 615 1.53 16.95 8.74
N ALA A 616 1.65 15.63 8.56
CA ALA A 616 2.36 15.01 7.44
C ALA A 616 1.87 15.49 6.07
N VAL A 617 0.56 15.77 5.93
CA VAL A 617 -0.03 16.27 4.67
C VAL A 617 0.52 17.65 4.27
N ALA A 618 0.91 18.49 5.25
CA ALA A 618 1.48 19.81 4.99
C ALA A 618 3.02 19.81 4.97
N ALA A 619 3.67 18.74 5.42
CA ALA A 619 5.11 18.68 5.59
C ALA A 619 5.87 18.80 4.26
N VAL A 620 6.97 19.55 4.28
CA VAL A 620 7.86 19.69 3.12
C VAL A 620 8.79 18.47 2.99
N SER A 621 9.07 18.07 1.74
CA SER A 621 9.85 16.87 1.44
C SER A 621 10.63 17.07 0.12
N PRO A 622 11.81 16.43 -0.02
CA PRO A 622 12.58 16.44 -1.27
C PRO A 622 11.99 15.51 -2.36
N LYS A 623 10.84 14.84 -2.12
CA LYS A 623 10.20 13.99 -3.14
C LYS A 623 9.74 14.83 -4.32
N ILE A 624 10.34 14.56 -5.48
CA ILE A 624 10.03 15.21 -6.74
C ILE A 624 9.63 14.16 -7.76
N GLY A 625 8.48 14.33 -8.43
CA GLY A 625 8.02 13.39 -9.44
C GLY A 625 7.58 12.03 -8.89
N ASN A 626 7.25 11.12 -9.82
CA ASN A 626 6.77 9.75 -9.60
C ASN A 626 5.92 9.58 -8.33
N PRO A 627 4.70 10.16 -8.31
CA PRO A 627 3.85 10.17 -7.12
C PRO A 627 3.54 8.76 -6.58
N ASN A 628 3.55 7.76 -7.46
CA ASN A 628 3.09 6.40 -7.17
C ASN A 628 4.13 5.51 -6.46
N ARG A 629 5.38 5.97 -6.33
CA ARG A 629 6.47 5.16 -5.79
C ARG A 629 7.25 5.89 -4.70
N ASN A 630 7.94 5.11 -3.87
CA ASN A 630 8.87 5.63 -2.88
C ASN A 630 10.22 5.90 -3.56
N THR A 631 10.25 6.87 -4.47
CA THR A 631 11.45 7.29 -5.18
C THR A 631 11.76 8.74 -4.85
N VAL A 632 13.05 9.06 -4.72
CA VAL A 632 13.52 10.43 -4.59
C VAL A 632 14.87 10.56 -5.28
N ILE A 633 15.10 11.70 -5.92
CA ILE A 633 16.33 12.04 -6.61
C ILE A 633 16.70 13.50 -6.32
N PRO A 634 17.99 13.87 -6.34
CA PRO A 634 18.40 15.26 -6.13
C PRO A 634 18.00 16.13 -7.34
N PHE A 635 17.89 17.44 -7.13
CA PHE A 635 17.39 18.36 -8.16
C PHE A 635 18.23 18.34 -9.43
N GLU A 636 19.55 18.13 -9.33
CA GLU A 636 20.44 18.08 -10.48
C GLU A 636 20.08 16.97 -11.47
N ILE A 637 19.67 15.79 -11.00
CA ILE A 637 19.24 14.69 -11.86
C ILE A 637 17.88 14.99 -12.46
N ASN A 638 16.96 15.51 -11.64
CA ASN A 638 15.60 15.84 -12.09
C ASN A 638 15.64 16.90 -13.21
N GLU A 639 16.40 17.97 -12.98
CA GLU A 639 16.55 19.05 -13.95
C GLU A 639 17.21 18.55 -15.24
N ALA A 640 18.25 17.73 -15.16
CA ALA A 640 18.87 17.14 -16.35
C ALA A 640 17.86 16.29 -17.15
N ILE A 641 17.03 15.49 -16.47
CA ILE A 641 15.94 14.73 -17.10
C ILE A 641 14.94 15.67 -17.79
N MET A 642 14.50 16.72 -17.12
CA MET A 642 13.56 17.67 -17.74
C MET A 642 14.17 18.39 -18.92
N LYS A 643 15.45 18.81 -18.85
CA LYS A 643 16.11 19.48 -19.97
C LYS A 643 16.27 18.56 -21.19
N ILE A 644 16.56 17.27 -21.03
CA ILE A 644 16.60 16.36 -22.21
C ILE A 644 15.22 16.12 -22.82
N VAL A 645 14.14 16.22 -22.04
CA VAL A 645 12.76 16.16 -22.55
C VAL A 645 12.40 17.45 -23.30
N LEU A 646 12.77 18.61 -22.76
CA LEU A 646 12.37 19.92 -23.28
C LEU A 646 13.21 20.38 -24.48
N GLU A 647 14.52 20.18 -24.41
CA GLU A 647 15.53 20.72 -25.32
C GLU A 647 16.07 19.66 -26.30
N GLY A 648 15.85 18.38 -26.00
CA GLY A 648 16.36 17.24 -26.75
C GLY A 648 17.66 16.67 -26.17
N SER A 649 18.07 15.54 -26.72
CA SER A 649 19.20 14.73 -26.24
C SER A 649 20.34 14.63 -27.27
N LYS A 650 21.54 14.27 -26.80
CA LYS A 650 22.72 14.12 -27.67
C LYS A 650 22.60 12.91 -28.59
N SER A 651 21.95 11.84 -28.13
CA SER A 651 21.67 10.64 -28.94
C SER A 651 20.64 10.86 -30.04
N GLY A 652 19.84 11.93 -29.95
CA GLY A 652 18.71 12.20 -30.84
C GLY A 652 17.41 11.50 -30.40
N ASN A 653 17.42 10.76 -29.30
CA ASN A 653 16.20 10.21 -28.70
C ASN A 653 15.28 11.34 -28.22
N VAL A 654 13.98 11.19 -28.46
CA VAL A 654 12.94 12.07 -27.94
C VAL A 654 12.34 11.41 -26.71
N TYR A 655 12.65 11.97 -25.55
CA TYR A 655 12.22 11.43 -24.26
C TYR A 655 10.88 12.00 -23.81
N THR A 656 10.16 11.25 -22.98
CA THR A 656 8.94 11.69 -22.30
C THR A 656 8.88 11.18 -20.85
N ILE A 657 8.26 11.97 -19.98
CA ILE A 657 7.83 11.57 -18.62
C ILE A 657 6.36 11.12 -18.58
N SER A 658 5.64 11.28 -19.70
CA SER A 658 4.26 10.81 -19.89
C SER A 658 4.25 9.34 -20.34
N GLN A 659 3.09 8.68 -20.26
CA GLN A 659 2.92 7.32 -20.78
C GLN A 659 2.63 7.27 -22.30
N ASP A 660 3.33 8.09 -23.10
CA ASP A 660 3.20 8.05 -24.57
C ASP A 660 4.10 6.95 -25.16
N GLN A 661 3.47 5.89 -25.68
CA GLN A 661 4.18 4.75 -26.26
C GLN A 661 4.94 5.08 -27.57
N SER A 662 4.67 6.24 -28.19
CA SER A 662 5.37 6.68 -29.40
C SER A 662 6.72 7.36 -29.11
N LEU A 663 6.98 7.72 -27.85
CA LEU A 663 8.19 8.38 -27.40
C LEU A 663 9.04 7.44 -26.51
N THR A 664 10.30 7.82 -26.30
CA THR A 664 11.19 7.01 -25.45
C THR A 664 10.95 7.36 -23.99
N SER A 665 10.59 6.38 -23.16
CA SER A 665 10.48 6.60 -21.71
C SER A 665 11.84 6.93 -21.10
N ILE A 666 11.85 7.80 -20.09
CA ILE A 666 13.02 7.99 -19.23
C ILE A 666 13.37 6.66 -18.54
N ASP A 667 14.66 6.33 -18.52
CA ASP A 667 15.14 5.11 -17.85
C ASP A 667 16.56 5.32 -17.32
N VAL A 668 16.67 5.62 -16.02
CA VAL A 668 17.95 5.99 -15.38
C VAL A 668 18.95 4.84 -15.24
N LYS A 669 18.62 3.64 -15.73
CA LYS A 669 19.55 2.50 -15.86
C LYS A 669 19.90 2.17 -17.32
N ASN A 670 19.19 2.75 -18.29
CA ASN A 670 19.44 2.47 -19.70
C ASN A 670 20.71 3.20 -20.15
N PRO A 671 21.73 2.51 -20.70
CA PRO A 671 23.02 3.14 -21.02
C PRO A 671 22.93 4.38 -21.92
N THR A 672 22.00 4.39 -22.89
CA THR A 672 21.82 5.55 -23.78
C THR A 672 21.19 6.72 -23.04
N CYS A 673 20.11 6.47 -22.29
CA CYS A 673 19.45 7.52 -21.48
C CYS A 673 20.39 8.09 -20.41
N VAL A 674 21.15 7.23 -19.72
CA VAL A 674 22.16 7.64 -18.73
C VAL A 674 23.25 8.50 -19.38
N SER A 675 23.72 8.14 -20.57
CA SER A 675 24.68 8.97 -21.32
C SER A 675 24.10 10.34 -21.68
N ASP A 676 22.84 10.42 -22.09
CA ASP A 676 22.18 11.69 -22.41
C ASP A 676 22.00 12.57 -21.17
N ILE A 677 21.59 11.98 -20.04
CA ILE A 677 21.50 12.69 -18.75
C ILE A 677 22.87 13.24 -18.35
N LYS A 678 23.94 12.42 -18.45
CA LYS A 678 25.31 12.83 -18.13
C LYS A 678 25.77 14.01 -18.98
N GLU A 679 25.51 13.98 -20.28
CA GLU A 679 25.88 15.05 -21.20
C GLU A 679 25.14 16.35 -20.87
N LYS A 680 23.87 16.27 -20.48
CA LYS A 680 23.12 17.43 -20.01
C LYS A 680 23.65 17.99 -18.68
N LEU A 681 24.06 17.13 -17.75
CA LEU A 681 24.74 17.56 -16.52
C LEU A 681 26.07 18.27 -16.82
N ILE A 682 26.85 17.80 -17.81
CA ILE A 682 28.09 18.45 -18.25
C ILE A 682 27.78 19.85 -18.80
N GLU A 683 26.76 19.98 -19.65
CA GLU A 683 26.33 21.28 -20.18
C GLU A 683 25.91 22.25 -19.05
N MET A 684 25.13 21.76 -18.09
CA MET A 684 24.69 22.54 -16.93
C MET A 684 25.87 22.98 -16.05
N ARG A 685 26.85 22.09 -15.83
CA ARG A 685 28.09 22.40 -15.11
C ARG A 685 28.91 23.47 -15.82
N ASP A 686 29.17 23.29 -17.10
CA ASP A 686 30.07 24.16 -17.87
C ASP A 686 29.46 25.56 -18.12
N SER A 687 28.13 25.68 -18.08
CA SER A 687 27.41 26.94 -18.14
C SER A 687 27.11 27.58 -16.77
N GLU A 688 27.51 26.94 -15.66
CA GLU A 688 27.15 27.32 -14.30
C GLU A 688 25.63 27.55 -14.13
N TYR A 689 24.84 26.68 -14.75
CA TYR A 689 23.39 26.82 -14.82
C TYR A 689 22.77 26.76 -13.42
N ILE A 690 21.83 27.66 -13.15
CA ILE A 690 20.95 27.57 -11.99
C ILE A 690 19.50 27.52 -12.52
N PRO A 691 18.72 26.50 -12.14
CA PRO A 691 17.30 26.41 -12.49
C PRO A 691 16.51 27.65 -12.02
N ALA A 692 15.51 28.03 -12.81
CA ALA A 692 14.64 29.14 -12.44
C ALA A 692 13.86 28.82 -11.16
N GLY A 693 13.80 29.76 -10.22
CA GLY A 693 13.06 29.63 -8.96
C GLY A 693 13.86 29.10 -7.78
N ILE A 694 15.14 28.74 -7.96
CA ILE A 694 16.02 28.32 -6.85
C ILE A 694 17.24 29.20 -6.63
N GLU A 695 17.36 30.31 -7.36
CA GLU A 695 18.53 31.20 -7.37
C GLU A 695 18.85 31.81 -5.99
N ASP A 696 17.84 31.99 -5.15
CA ASP A 696 18.00 32.51 -3.79
C ASP A 696 18.44 31.45 -2.77
N PHE A 697 18.44 30.17 -3.15
CA PHE A 697 18.71 29.04 -2.24
C PHE A 697 20.00 28.28 -2.57
N ILE A 698 20.68 28.62 -3.67
CA ILE A 698 21.91 27.96 -4.10
C ILE A 698 22.87 28.94 -4.76
N THR A 699 24.17 28.71 -4.56
CA THR A 699 25.22 29.45 -5.27
C THR A 699 25.62 28.71 -6.55
N LYS A 700 26.18 29.44 -7.53
CA LYS A 700 26.75 28.83 -8.74
C LYS A 700 27.81 27.77 -8.44
N GLU A 701 28.67 28.05 -7.46
CA GLU A 701 29.72 27.11 -7.04
C GLU A 701 29.12 25.82 -6.47
N GLU A 702 28.08 25.92 -5.65
CA GLU A 702 27.36 24.75 -5.13
C GLU A 702 26.67 23.96 -6.25
N ALA A 703 26.01 24.63 -7.20
CA ALA A 703 25.38 23.98 -8.34
C ALA A 703 26.41 23.20 -9.20
N VAL A 704 27.52 23.84 -9.56
CA VAL A 704 28.63 23.20 -10.32
C VAL A 704 29.18 21.99 -9.56
N LYS A 705 29.39 22.11 -8.25
CA LYS A 705 29.85 21.01 -7.39
C LYS A 705 28.87 19.83 -7.40
N ARG A 706 27.57 20.10 -7.31
CA ARG A 706 26.50 19.09 -7.37
C ARG A 706 26.46 18.38 -8.71
N TYR A 707 26.49 19.12 -9.82
CA TYR A 707 26.55 18.54 -11.16
C TYR A 707 27.79 17.67 -11.35
N GLN A 708 28.96 18.11 -10.88
CA GLN A 708 30.17 17.29 -10.92
C GLN A 708 30.03 16.00 -10.10
N ALA A 709 29.46 16.06 -8.90
CA ALA A 709 29.23 14.89 -8.07
C ALA A 709 28.28 13.87 -8.74
N ALA A 710 27.23 14.35 -9.41
CA ALA A 710 26.32 13.49 -10.18
C ALA A 710 27.01 12.84 -11.39
N ILE A 711 27.84 13.59 -12.12
CA ILE A 711 28.67 13.07 -13.23
C ILE A 711 29.61 11.98 -12.73
N ASP A 712 30.33 12.23 -11.63
CA ASP A 712 31.28 11.28 -11.03
C ASP A 712 30.57 10.01 -10.54
N PHE A 713 29.36 10.15 -10.00
CA PHE A 713 28.53 9.02 -9.61
C PHE A 713 28.14 8.17 -10.82
N ILE A 714 27.68 8.79 -11.91
CA ILE A 714 27.34 8.09 -13.16
C ILE A 714 28.57 7.38 -13.72
N ASP A 715 29.74 8.03 -13.72
CA ASP A 715 30.98 7.43 -14.21
C ASP A 715 31.43 6.23 -13.39
N LYS A 716 31.16 6.25 -12.08
CA LYS A 716 31.53 5.17 -11.18
C LYS A 716 30.57 3.98 -11.24
N TYR A 717 29.26 4.23 -11.27
CA TYR A 717 28.24 3.18 -11.10
C TYR A 717 27.43 2.86 -12.36
N GLY A 718 27.52 3.70 -13.39
CA GLY A 718 26.90 3.45 -14.69
C GLY A 718 25.39 3.68 -14.76
N HIS A 719 24.78 4.31 -13.75
CA HIS A 719 23.36 4.68 -13.72
C HIS A 719 23.17 6.08 -13.11
N ALA A 720 22.03 6.70 -13.39
CA ALA A 720 21.69 8.06 -12.94
C ALA A 720 20.74 8.08 -11.72
N TYR A 721 20.39 6.92 -11.15
CA TYR A 721 19.60 6.88 -9.92
C TYR A 721 20.46 7.19 -8.69
N ILE A 722 20.32 8.41 -8.17
CA ILE A 722 20.96 8.89 -6.94
C ILE A 722 19.85 9.24 -5.96
N SER A 723 19.92 8.74 -4.73
CA SER A 723 18.87 8.92 -3.71
C SER A 723 19.52 9.15 -2.33
N ASN A 724 18.79 8.93 -1.23
CA ASN A 724 19.18 9.31 0.14
C ASN A 724 18.96 8.20 1.20
N GLY A 725 18.52 7.00 0.82
CA GLY A 725 18.25 5.90 1.75
C GLY A 725 19.51 5.17 2.27
N PRO A 726 19.34 4.17 3.15
CA PRO A 726 20.43 3.44 3.81
C PRO A 726 21.26 2.56 2.86
N PHE A 727 20.81 2.34 1.63
CA PHE A 727 21.55 1.64 0.59
C PHE A 727 21.60 2.45 -0.69
N PHE A 728 22.63 2.24 -1.51
CA PHE A 728 22.68 2.77 -2.86
C PHE A 728 22.96 1.64 -3.85
N ILE A 729 22.53 1.81 -5.10
CA ILE A 729 22.82 0.84 -6.16
C ILE A 729 24.30 0.95 -6.50
N SER A 730 25.02 -0.14 -6.29
CA SER A 730 26.47 -0.21 -6.52
C SER A 730 26.81 -0.93 -7.82
N ARG A 731 25.89 -1.73 -8.35
CA ARG A 731 26.05 -2.43 -9.63
C ARG A 731 24.70 -2.88 -10.21
N ILE A 732 24.53 -2.70 -11.52
CA ILE A 732 23.44 -3.28 -12.31
C ILE A 732 24.06 -4.17 -13.39
N ASP A 733 23.60 -5.41 -13.52
CA ASP A 733 23.96 -6.31 -14.62
C ASP A 733 22.69 -6.85 -15.26
N SER A 734 22.26 -6.19 -16.34
CA SER A 734 21.04 -6.54 -17.08
C SER A 734 21.16 -7.86 -17.85
N LYS A 735 22.38 -8.33 -18.14
CA LYS A 735 22.59 -9.63 -18.80
C LYS A 735 22.46 -10.78 -17.82
N ALA A 736 22.96 -10.60 -16.60
CA ALA A 736 22.85 -11.59 -15.54
C ALA A 736 21.53 -11.52 -14.76
N ASN A 737 20.65 -10.53 -15.05
CA ASN A 737 19.46 -10.21 -14.25
C ASN A 737 19.79 -10.09 -12.76
N TYR A 738 20.75 -9.19 -12.48
CA TYR A 738 21.38 -9.02 -11.17
C TYR A 738 21.47 -7.54 -10.82
N ILE A 739 21.23 -7.22 -9.55
CA ILE A 739 21.51 -5.91 -8.97
C ILE A 739 22.13 -6.07 -7.58
N GLU A 740 23.10 -5.21 -7.29
CA GLU A 740 23.79 -5.14 -6.00
C GLU A 740 23.59 -3.78 -5.36
N LEU A 741 23.05 -3.78 -4.15
CA LEU A 741 23.00 -2.60 -3.29
C LEU A 741 24.10 -2.68 -2.25
N THR A 742 24.74 -1.55 -1.94
CA THR A 742 25.76 -1.43 -0.89
C THR A 742 25.26 -0.48 0.18
N ALA A 743 25.55 -0.79 1.45
CA ALA A 743 25.18 0.08 2.57
C ALA A 743 25.83 1.46 2.44
N PHE A 744 25.03 2.51 2.65
CA PHE A 744 25.46 3.89 2.62
C PHE A 744 25.90 4.33 4.02
N LYS A 745 27.22 4.45 4.21
CA LYS A 745 27.82 4.71 5.52
C LYS A 745 27.46 6.06 6.13
N ASP A 746 27.08 7.02 5.29
CA ASP A 746 26.74 8.39 5.70
C ASP A 746 25.21 8.57 5.86
N TYR A 747 24.46 7.49 6.01
CA TYR A 747 23.03 7.56 6.30
C TYR A 747 22.75 8.14 7.68
N SER A 748 21.71 8.97 7.80
CA SER A 748 21.44 9.79 8.99
C SER A 748 20.95 9.01 10.22
N TYR A 749 20.58 7.74 10.07
CA TYR A 749 20.10 6.89 11.16
C TYR A 749 20.97 5.64 11.31
N THR A 750 21.04 5.10 12.53
CA THR A 750 21.54 3.75 12.73
C THR A 750 20.47 2.74 12.33
N ALA A 751 20.89 1.51 12.03
CA ALA A 751 19.95 0.45 11.67
C ALA A 751 19.04 0.08 12.86
N GLU A 752 19.65 0.06 14.05
CA GLU A 752 19.01 -0.24 15.33
C GLU A 752 17.93 0.78 15.68
N TYR A 753 18.12 2.06 15.35
CA TYR A 753 17.14 3.10 15.63
C TYR A 753 15.75 2.75 15.08
N TRP A 754 15.68 2.36 13.80
CA TRP A 754 14.40 2.02 13.18
C TRP A 754 13.85 0.68 13.64
N ILE A 755 14.72 -0.29 13.93
CA ILE A 755 14.30 -1.57 14.52
C ILE A 755 13.63 -1.32 15.86
N GLU A 756 14.25 -0.55 16.76
CA GLU A 756 13.71 -0.22 18.06
C GLU A 756 12.45 0.64 17.96
N ARG A 757 12.45 1.65 17.07
CA ARG A 757 11.32 2.57 16.89
C ARG A 757 10.06 1.87 16.37
N LEU A 758 10.21 0.87 15.50
CA LEU A 758 9.10 0.18 14.83
C LEU A 758 8.75 -1.17 15.46
N SER A 759 9.60 -1.69 16.36
CA SER A 759 9.27 -2.85 17.20
C SER A 759 8.24 -2.46 18.25
N THR A 760 7.29 -3.35 18.50
CA THR A 760 6.26 -3.12 19.53
C THR A 760 5.81 -4.44 20.11
N LYS A 761 5.40 -4.43 21.38
CA LYS A 761 4.71 -5.58 21.94
C LYS A 761 3.30 -5.64 21.37
N MET A 762 2.88 -6.83 20.95
CA MET A 762 1.60 -7.06 20.30
C MET A 762 0.81 -8.17 20.95
N SER A 763 -0.51 -8.09 20.85
CA SER A 763 -1.45 -9.12 21.30
C SER A 763 -1.99 -9.92 20.12
N ARG A 764 -2.46 -11.14 20.42
CA ARG A 764 -3.12 -12.01 19.44
C ARG A 764 -4.24 -12.79 20.09
N ILE A 765 -5.44 -12.70 19.53
CA ILE A 765 -6.56 -13.55 19.95
C ILE A 765 -6.33 -14.95 19.36
N GLU A 766 -6.14 -15.94 20.22
CA GLU A 766 -5.97 -17.34 19.83
C GLU A 766 -7.32 -18.03 19.66
N ASP A 767 -8.24 -17.79 20.60
CA ASP A 767 -9.58 -18.38 20.58
C ASP A 767 -10.57 -17.58 21.43
N ILE A 768 -11.86 -17.79 21.15
CA ILE A 768 -12.98 -17.22 21.89
C ILE A 768 -13.98 -18.33 22.16
N GLU A 769 -14.07 -18.74 23.42
CA GLU A 769 -15.08 -19.68 23.89
C GLU A 769 -16.34 -18.93 24.33
N MET A 770 -17.44 -19.15 23.62
CA MET A 770 -18.75 -18.57 23.93
C MET A 770 -19.89 -19.45 23.43
N PRO A 771 -21.09 -19.39 24.03
CA PRO A 771 -22.23 -20.16 23.55
C PRO A 771 -22.72 -19.66 22.19
N ALA A 772 -22.89 -20.58 21.22
CA ALA A 772 -23.52 -20.28 19.93
C ALA A 772 -25.01 -19.89 20.07
N ILE A 773 -25.65 -20.32 21.17
CA ILE A 773 -27.02 -19.96 21.54
C ILE A 773 -27.02 -19.44 22.97
N ALA A 774 -27.32 -18.17 23.17
CA ALA A 774 -27.48 -17.56 24.49
C ALA A 774 -28.97 -17.56 24.90
N ASN A 775 -29.25 -17.96 26.14
CA ASN A 775 -30.60 -17.91 26.70
C ASN A 775 -30.80 -16.61 27.48
N ARG A 776 -31.87 -15.87 27.20
CA ARG A 776 -32.17 -14.58 27.85
C ARG A 776 -32.37 -14.66 29.36
N ASN A 777 -32.50 -15.86 29.93
CA ASN A 777 -32.68 -16.07 31.37
C ASN A 777 -31.38 -16.42 32.12
N ASN A 778 -30.26 -16.62 31.41
CA ASN A 778 -28.97 -16.98 31.99
C ASN A 778 -27.91 -15.95 31.62
N ASP A 779 -26.89 -15.82 32.47
CA ASP A 779 -25.72 -15.04 32.12
C ASP A 779 -24.96 -15.72 30.98
N MET A 780 -24.35 -14.92 30.11
CA MET A 780 -23.49 -15.39 29.04
C MET A 780 -22.04 -15.15 29.40
N ASN A 781 -21.30 -16.23 29.63
CA ASN A 781 -19.86 -16.19 29.89
C ASN A 781 -19.10 -16.34 28.58
N ILE A 782 -18.03 -15.56 28.46
CA ILE A 782 -17.14 -15.51 27.31
C ILE A 782 -15.72 -15.59 27.86
N ASP A 783 -15.00 -16.65 27.47
CA ASP A 783 -13.59 -16.84 27.80
C ASP A 783 -12.78 -16.56 26.52
N ILE A 784 -11.82 -15.64 26.62
CA ILE A 784 -11.05 -15.10 25.48
C ILE A 784 -9.58 -15.40 25.75
N TYR A 785 -8.99 -16.23 24.88
CA TYR A 785 -7.61 -16.67 24.97
C TYR A 785 -6.75 -15.72 24.14
N VAL A 786 -5.85 -15.02 24.81
CA VAL A 786 -4.99 -14.00 24.20
C VAL A 786 -3.54 -14.31 24.53
N SER A 787 -2.68 -14.30 23.52
CA SER A 787 -1.23 -14.34 23.67
C SER A 787 -0.64 -12.95 23.48
N SER A 788 0.61 -12.76 23.90
CA SER A 788 1.41 -11.60 23.50
C SER A 788 2.70 -12.02 22.80
N TYR A 789 3.32 -11.14 22.02
CA TYR A 789 4.61 -11.35 21.37
C TYR A 789 5.32 -10.03 21.12
N ASN A 790 6.65 -10.05 20.96
CA ASN A 790 7.45 -8.86 20.69
C ASN A 790 7.73 -8.74 19.20
N TYR A 791 6.89 -8.02 18.45
CA TYR A 791 7.13 -7.80 17.02
C TYR A 791 8.50 -7.13 16.79
N PRO A 792 9.30 -7.57 15.79
CA PRO A 792 8.95 -8.50 14.71
C PRO A 792 9.17 -10.00 15.00
N ASP A 793 9.60 -10.36 16.20
CA ASP A 793 9.50 -11.74 16.65
C ASP A 793 8.03 -12.19 16.67
N ASN A 794 7.78 -13.49 16.62
CA ASN A 794 6.44 -14.07 16.68
C ASN A 794 6.33 -15.20 17.70
N ALA A 795 7.36 -15.38 18.54
CA ALA A 795 7.30 -16.27 19.69
C ALA A 795 6.19 -15.80 20.64
N LEU A 796 5.22 -16.68 20.87
CA LEU A 796 4.07 -16.39 21.72
C LEU A 796 4.46 -16.55 23.18
N GLU A 797 4.04 -15.57 23.96
CA GLU A 797 4.10 -15.52 25.40
C GLU A 797 2.68 -15.57 25.97
N LEU A 798 2.58 -15.78 27.28
CA LEU A 798 1.34 -15.56 28.03
C LEU A 798 0.83 -14.12 27.80
N PRO A 799 -0.48 -13.86 28.03
CA PRO A 799 -1.04 -12.52 27.85
C PRO A 799 -0.28 -11.48 28.69
N ASP A 800 0.05 -10.34 28.06
CA ASP A 800 0.66 -9.24 28.79
C ASP A 800 -0.38 -8.63 29.76
N PRO A 801 -0.03 -8.34 31.03
CA PRO A 801 -0.96 -7.72 31.99
C PRO A 801 -1.52 -6.36 31.54
N ASN A 802 -0.85 -5.65 30.62
CA ASN A 802 -1.31 -4.39 30.05
C ASN A 802 -2.20 -4.58 28.81
N THR A 803 -2.46 -5.83 28.40
CA THR A 803 -3.37 -6.12 27.29
C THR A 803 -4.78 -5.67 27.67
N THR A 804 -5.36 -4.84 26.82
CA THR A 804 -6.79 -4.49 26.90
C THR A 804 -7.57 -5.37 25.95
N VAL A 805 -8.60 -6.05 26.46
CA VAL A 805 -9.56 -6.82 25.66
C VAL A 805 -10.93 -6.17 25.75
N LYS A 806 -11.40 -5.66 24.60
CA LYS A 806 -12.75 -5.11 24.44
C LYS A 806 -13.64 -6.09 23.72
N VAL A 807 -14.91 -6.14 24.12
CA VAL A 807 -15.96 -6.86 23.42
C VAL A 807 -17.04 -5.87 23.03
N LEU A 808 -17.31 -5.74 21.73
CA LEU A 808 -18.32 -4.84 21.18
C LEU A 808 -19.51 -5.68 20.71
N LEU A 809 -20.61 -5.63 21.47
CA LEU A 809 -21.87 -6.24 21.06
C LEU A 809 -22.57 -5.35 20.04
N GLN A 810 -22.78 -5.88 18.85
CA GLN A 810 -23.45 -5.22 17.75
C GLN A 810 -24.97 -5.28 17.95
N LEU A 811 -25.60 -4.13 18.19
CA LEU A 811 -27.03 -4.04 18.40
C LEU A 811 -27.78 -3.89 17.07
N GLN A 812 -29.02 -4.38 17.02
CA GLN A 812 -29.86 -4.33 15.81
C GLN A 812 -30.20 -2.90 15.36
N ASN A 813 -30.09 -1.91 16.26
CA ASN A 813 -30.30 -0.49 15.93
C ASN A 813 -29.04 0.18 15.33
N GLY A 814 -27.96 -0.57 15.13
CA GLY A 814 -26.70 -0.07 14.59
C GLY A 814 -25.72 0.48 15.63
N ASN A 815 -26.14 0.62 16.89
CA ASN A 815 -25.24 1.01 17.98
C ASN A 815 -24.39 -0.18 18.44
N GLU A 816 -23.27 0.12 19.07
CA GLU A 816 -22.40 -0.87 19.70
C GLU A 816 -22.47 -0.70 21.22
N ARG A 817 -22.42 -1.81 21.94
CA ARG A 817 -22.22 -1.80 23.40
C ARG A 817 -20.86 -2.39 23.73
N GLU A 818 -20.00 -1.58 24.33
CA GLU A 818 -18.64 -1.96 24.72
C GLU A 818 -18.64 -2.59 26.12
N TYR A 819 -17.93 -3.71 26.24
CA TYR A 819 -17.54 -4.33 27.50
C TYR A 819 -16.02 -4.47 27.53
N LYS A 820 -15.45 -4.56 28.73
CA LYS A 820 -14.04 -4.87 28.95
C LYS A 820 -13.94 -6.23 29.62
N ALA A 821 -13.18 -7.14 29.02
CA ALA A 821 -12.87 -8.42 29.63
C ALA A 821 -11.76 -8.25 30.68
N VAL A 822 -11.77 -9.08 31.71
CA VAL A 822 -10.84 -9.03 32.83
C VAL A 822 -9.91 -10.23 32.76
N LEU A 823 -8.60 -10.00 32.91
CA LEU A 823 -7.61 -11.09 32.93
C LEU A 823 -7.68 -11.88 34.25
N GLU A 824 -7.99 -13.16 34.16
CA GLU A 824 -8.05 -14.11 35.28
C GLU A 824 -7.39 -15.44 34.90
N ASN A 825 -6.32 -15.83 35.59
CA ASN A 825 -5.55 -17.05 35.33
C ASN A 825 -5.18 -17.22 33.84
N ASP A 826 -4.56 -16.18 33.26
CA ASP A 826 -4.11 -16.13 31.86
C ASP A 826 -5.23 -16.18 30.80
N VAL A 827 -6.50 -16.00 31.19
CA VAL A 827 -7.65 -15.94 30.27
C VAL A 827 -8.43 -14.65 30.52
N PHE A 828 -8.83 -13.95 29.46
CA PHE A 828 -9.71 -12.78 29.57
C PHE A 828 -11.16 -13.23 29.66
N LYS A 829 -11.82 -12.90 30.77
CA LYS A 829 -13.20 -13.29 31.04
C LYS A 829 -14.16 -12.12 30.94
N LEU A 830 -15.32 -12.36 30.34
CA LEU A 830 -16.43 -11.43 30.31
C LEU A 830 -17.74 -12.17 30.59
N THR A 831 -18.59 -11.57 31.41
CA THR A 831 -19.97 -12.01 31.63
C THR A 831 -20.93 -10.93 31.17
N ILE A 832 -21.81 -11.25 30.22
CA ILE A 832 -22.96 -10.42 29.87
C ILE A 832 -24.14 -10.88 30.71
N ALA A 833 -24.66 -9.99 31.56
CA ALA A 833 -25.69 -10.32 32.54
C ALA A 833 -27.02 -10.70 31.89
N LYS A 834 -27.75 -11.64 32.50
CA LYS A 834 -29.08 -12.06 32.01
C LYS A 834 -30.08 -10.91 31.94
N GLU A 835 -30.03 -9.94 32.85
CA GLU A 835 -30.94 -8.78 32.85
C GLU A 835 -30.77 -7.97 31.56
N GLU A 836 -29.53 -7.89 31.09
CA GLU A 836 -29.17 -7.20 29.87
C GLU A 836 -29.61 -7.98 28.64
N LEU A 837 -29.33 -9.29 28.59
CA LEU A 837 -29.80 -10.18 27.52
C LEU A 837 -31.33 -10.21 27.44
N ALA A 838 -32.02 -10.18 28.58
CA ALA A 838 -33.47 -10.10 28.66
C ALA A 838 -34.05 -8.78 28.13
N SER A 839 -33.25 -7.70 28.10
CA SER A 839 -33.65 -6.42 27.49
C SER A 839 -33.53 -6.41 25.96
N LEU A 840 -32.71 -7.31 25.41
CA LEU A 840 -32.45 -7.39 23.97
C LEU A 840 -33.56 -8.19 23.27
N PRO A 841 -33.96 -7.77 22.05
CA PRO A 841 -34.80 -8.59 21.17
C PRO A 841 -34.18 -9.96 20.88
N ARG A 842 -35.02 -10.95 20.59
CA ARG A 842 -34.53 -12.23 20.05
C ARG A 842 -33.92 -12.01 18.66
N GLY A 843 -32.89 -12.78 18.34
CA GLY A 843 -32.27 -12.72 17.02
C GLY A 843 -30.81 -13.11 17.05
N ASN A 844 -30.15 -12.93 15.91
CA ASN A 844 -28.71 -13.14 15.79
C ASN A 844 -27.97 -11.86 16.17
N TYR A 845 -26.92 -12.01 16.95
CA TYR A 845 -26.04 -10.96 17.41
C TYR A 845 -24.60 -11.28 17.00
N ILE A 846 -23.82 -10.23 16.77
CA ILE A 846 -22.39 -10.32 16.50
C ILE A 846 -21.68 -9.67 17.68
N ILE A 847 -20.62 -10.32 18.18
CA ILE A 847 -19.62 -9.67 19.01
C ILE A 847 -18.35 -9.48 18.20
N VAL A 848 -17.73 -8.32 18.37
CA VAL A 848 -16.38 -8.02 17.89
C VAL A 848 -15.50 -8.04 19.12
N VAL A 849 -14.44 -8.85 19.11
CA VAL A 849 -13.43 -8.88 20.17
C VAL A 849 -12.19 -8.20 19.64
N GLU A 850 -11.71 -7.20 20.37
CA GLU A 850 -10.47 -6.48 20.07
C GLU A 850 -9.49 -6.74 21.21
N SER A 851 -8.27 -7.18 20.91
CA SER A 851 -7.16 -7.19 21.86
C SER A 851 -6.09 -6.21 21.40
N TYR A 852 -5.55 -5.42 22.34
CA TYR A 852 -4.41 -4.55 22.06
C TYR A 852 -3.55 -4.25 23.29
N ILE A 853 -2.25 -4.00 23.09
CA ILE A 853 -1.28 -3.54 24.06
C ILE A 853 -0.81 -2.13 23.66
N ALA A 854 -0.91 -1.19 24.60
CA ALA A 854 -0.55 0.21 24.36
C ALA A 854 -1.23 0.78 23.10
N ASP A 855 -0.45 1.23 22.13
CA ASP A 855 -0.95 1.81 20.89
C ASP A 855 -0.74 0.91 19.66
N GLU A 856 -0.65 -0.40 19.85
CA GLU A 856 -0.61 -1.32 18.71
C GLU A 856 -1.87 -1.24 17.84
N THR A 857 -1.78 -1.75 16.62
CA THR A 857 -2.97 -2.10 15.85
C THR A 857 -3.72 -3.22 16.59
N PRO A 858 -5.01 -3.03 16.95
CA PRO A 858 -5.76 -4.09 17.62
C PRO A 858 -5.87 -5.34 16.75
N TYR A 859 -5.68 -6.50 17.37
CA TYR A 859 -6.08 -7.77 16.78
C TYR A 859 -7.58 -7.93 16.93
N ILE A 860 -8.27 -8.24 15.83
CA ILE A 860 -9.74 -8.24 15.81
C ILE A 860 -10.27 -9.59 15.36
N GLU A 861 -11.19 -10.14 16.15
CA GLU A 861 -11.95 -11.34 15.84
C GLU A 861 -13.45 -11.07 15.94
N THR A 862 -14.26 -11.81 15.19
CA THR A 862 -15.72 -11.71 15.28
C THR A 862 -16.35 -13.07 15.55
N ARG A 863 -17.40 -13.09 16.37
CA ARG A 863 -18.20 -14.29 16.65
C ARG A 863 -19.68 -13.94 16.63
N SER A 864 -20.51 -14.88 16.20
CA SER A 864 -21.96 -14.72 16.16
C SER A 864 -22.65 -15.66 17.15
N PHE A 865 -23.75 -15.23 17.75
CA PHE A 865 -24.61 -16.07 18.56
C PHE A 865 -26.10 -15.77 18.33
N ALA A 866 -26.95 -16.75 18.57
CA ALA A 866 -28.39 -16.58 18.56
C ALA A 866 -28.90 -16.35 19.99
N LEU A 867 -29.67 -15.29 20.20
CA LEU A 867 -30.31 -14.97 21.48
C LEU A 867 -31.77 -15.47 21.50
N GLN A 868 -32.08 -16.36 22.45
CA GLN A 868 -33.38 -17.05 22.58
C GLN A 868 -34.11 -16.75 23.89
#